data_AF-A0A2W0A2X9-F1
#
_entry.id   AF-A0A2W0A2X9-F1
#
_cell.length_a   1.000
_cell.length_b   1.000
_cell.length_c   1.000
_cell.angle_alpha   90.00
_cell.angle_beta   90.00
_cell.angle_gamma   90.00
#
_symmetry.space_group_name_H-M   'P 1'
#
loop_
_entity.id
_entity.type
_entity.pdbx_description
1 polymer ?
#
loop_
_entity_poly.entity_id
_entity_poly.type
_entity_poly.pdbx_seq_one_letter_code
_entity_poly.pdbx_strand_id
1 'polypeptide(L)'
;MVNTITKAGTNHTHGSAYEYFRNNNLDANNSLAAPGFNTLRFNQFGATVGGPIRKEKNFYFLGYEGQRRAESLILNNIAGINAVKQAIGLQPENLGALLQIDDYDKTILKSTNLLSEKTSLNITYLFNDSRKQNARGAVPGEGLPSSYRDNPVRDQTLYANLTHVFTHDLTSETLLQYGRRDFHLNPKGLGFEPALQIPDLIETGGFVGSVHLYKEQHFQTAENLTYIRGKHTFKLGGEVQPIWTDTQVTLFSPGLAVMTPQSFFGLPPFDGTIIPGTGIGTPVAFLFMEPRALFGQQIPNRDPNFQNGLYAGPSQQAFNDATSVSYKHILWSTYIQDQWKAMSNLSFTFGVHYDVDQLPSGSELKQVGGFHNTNYNNVQPRASFAYSFNGGKGVVRGGAGLFVAPFVYSDILVSWVGASEFSYMNQPLLPEFANPSQNLIGFGPSGVVGACDPNLVPGLCVNFPGTLRTDFFNFVNSGQYPAPNALRQFPLGYAKKNFPQPLSEQASLEVEHQLGKDLYLSLGYQWMHAMRLPVYSSINADCPGHVEANCPRLPSGKEIFSGPADPRFGFVLYVKPIGFSIYNAGTVSLRKAFSHHFNFLTNYTYSKSIDISTTVNLPNTPENYLHPEFDRAVGDNDVRHRFTLALLAETPQQWPRLLRDFKASLLTSLQSPRHFTINAAPPQGDLNNDGFTFNDRMDNLPRNSYLGDSYYDVDVRLQREIPFTERVKGIASFEVFNLFNRANVEEIDHLYVTPSPVGAFVDPLGNPVPVPQRFGDHISDGNGGFGAPKFVAPARQIQLSFRINF
;
A
#
# COMPACT_ATOMS: atom_id res chain seq x y z
N MET A 1 -1.99 -5.09 12.11
CA MET A 1 -2.72 -5.10 13.40
C MET A 1 -2.52 -6.46 14.06
N VAL A 2 -1.73 -6.56 15.14
CA VAL A 2 -1.69 -7.82 15.92
C VAL A 2 -2.96 -7.84 16.76
N ASN A 3 -3.81 -8.84 16.55
CA ASN A 3 -5.08 -8.95 17.27
C ASN A 3 -4.82 -9.51 18.68
N THR A 4 -4.37 -8.64 19.58
CA THR A 4 -4.02 -8.99 20.97
C THR A 4 -5.29 -9.24 21.79
N ILE A 5 -5.84 -10.44 21.67
CA ILE A 5 -7.00 -10.89 22.45
C ILE A 5 -6.60 -10.96 23.93
N THR A 6 -6.89 -9.89 24.67
CA THR A 6 -6.71 -9.87 26.13
C THR A 6 -7.78 -10.70 26.82
N LYS A 7 -7.37 -11.55 27.76
CA LYS A 7 -8.31 -12.35 28.56
C LYS A 7 -9.13 -11.45 29.50
N ALA A 8 -10.29 -11.94 29.93
CA ALA A 8 -11.02 -11.36 31.04
C ALA A 8 -10.22 -11.51 32.36
N GLY A 9 -10.48 -10.63 33.32
CA GLY A 9 -9.82 -10.67 34.63
C GLY A 9 -10.17 -11.93 35.44
N THR A 10 -9.19 -12.46 36.17
CA THR A 10 -9.29 -13.71 36.93
C THR A 10 -8.92 -13.50 38.40
N ASN A 11 -9.50 -14.27 39.32
CA ASN A 11 -9.17 -14.26 40.74
C ASN A 11 -7.84 -14.98 41.09
N HIS A 12 -7.14 -15.49 40.08
CA HIS A 12 -5.88 -16.23 40.21
C HIS A 12 -4.86 -15.66 39.25
N THR A 13 -3.67 -15.32 39.75
CA THR A 13 -2.55 -14.94 38.89
C THR A 13 -2.18 -16.10 37.97
N HIS A 14 -2.09 -15.84 36.67
CA HIS A 14 -1.59 -16.78 35.67
C HIS A 14 -0.75 -16.03 34.64
N GLY A 15 0.18 -16.71 34.00
CA GLY A 15 1.02 -16.13 32.97
C GLY A 15 1.43 -17.10 31.88
N SER A 16 2.09 -16.53 30.87
CA SER A 16 2.82 -17.30 29.88
C SER A 16 4.03 -16.52 29.38
N ALA A 17 5.10 -17.22 29.04
CA ALA A 17 6.26 -16.66 28.34
C ALA A 17 6.61 -17.55 27.14
N TYR A 18 7.14 -16.97 26.08
CA TYR A 18 7.47 -17.71 24.86
C TYR A 18 8.66 -17.11 24.11
N GLU A 19 9.26 -17.94 23.25
CA GLU A 19 10.32 -17.59 22.30
C GLU A 19 10.02 -18.31 20.97
N TYR A 20 10.15 -17.60 19.85
CA TYR A 20 10.17 -18.13 18.48
C TYR A 20 11.54 -17.85 17.87
N PHE A 21 12.22 -18.90 17.40
CA PHE A 21 13.58 -18.85 16.88
C PHE A 21 13.63 -19.30 15.42
N ARG A 22 14.31 -18.52 14.58
CA ARG A 22 14.67 -18.87 13.20
C ARG A 22 15.99 -18.24 12.78
N ASN A 23 16.73 -18.91 11.89
CA ASN A 23 17.93 -18.37 11.26
C ASN A 23 18.14 -18.96 9.86
N ASN A 24 19.11 -18.41 9.13
CA ASN A 24 19.44 -18.85 7.76
C ASN A 24 19.92 -20.32 7.62
N ASN A 25 20.26 -21.01 8.71
CA ASN A 25 20.64 -22.43 8.65
C ASN A 25 19.41 -23.35 8.69
N LEU A 26 18.25 -22.80 9.08
CA LEU A 26 16.95 -23.48 9.11
C LEU A 26 16.12 -23.21 7.84
N ASP A 27 16.48 -22.16 7.09
CA ASP A 27 15.76 -21.70 5.91
C ASP A 27 16.48 -22.16 4.62
N ALA A 28 15.72 -22.41 3.56
CA ALA A 28 16.26 -22.63 2.22
C ALA A 28 16.66 -21.30 1.57
N ASN A 29 17.63 -21.35 0.65
CA ASN A 29 18.03 -20.17 -0.11
C ASN A 29 16.88 -19.72 -1.04
N ASN A 30 16.59 -18.41 -1.06
CA ASN A 30 15.72 -17.81 -2.07
C ASN A 30 16.39 -17.91 -3.46
N SER A 31 15.62 -18.30 -4.48
CA SER A 31 16.09 -18.48 -5.86
C SER A 31 16.61 -17.20 -6.51
N LEU A 32 16.17 -16.03 -6.05
CA LEU A 32 16.68 -14.73 -6.51
C LEU A 32 17.91 -14.25 -5.73
N ALA A 33 18.28 -14.91 -4.62
CA ALA A 33 19.31 -14.37 -3.73
C ALA A 33 20.74 -14.49 -4.29
N ALA A 34 21.45 -13.36 -4.24
CA ALA A 34 22.87 -13.29 -4.59
C ALA A 34 23.71 -14.19 -3.67
N PRO A 35 24.74 -14.89 -4.18
CA PRO A 35 25.57 -15.77 -3.36
C PRO A 35 26.15 -15.06 -2.13
N GLY A 36 25.93 -15.64 -0.94
CA GLY A 36 26.36 -15.07 0.34
C GLY A 36 25.37 -14.11 1.02
N PHE A 37 24.30 -13.68 0.34
CA PHE A 37 23.30 -12.76 0.88
C PHE A 37 22.04 -13.49 1.39
N ASN A 38 22.24 -14.48 2.26
CA ASN A 38 21.15 -15.26 2.87
C ASN A 38 21.06 -15.12 4.41
N THR A 39 21.79 -14.18 5.03
CA THR A 39 21.73 -14.00 6.49
C THR A 39 20.30 -13.74 6.95
N LEU A 40 19.87 -14.47 7.97
CA LEU A 40 18.70 -14.18 8.78
C LEU A 40 19.02 -14.48 10.25
N ARG A 41 18.72 -13.53 11.12
CA ARG A 41 18.64 -13.71 12.58
C ARG A 41 17.24 -13.28 12.98
N PHE A 42 16.45 -14.19 13.55
CA PHE A 42 15.08 -13.90 13.97
C PHE A 42 14.80 -14.52 15.34
N ASN A 43 14.45 -13.65 16.29
CA ASN A 43 13.96 -14.03 17.62
C ASN A 43 12.71 -13.19 17.89
N GLN A 44 11.60 -13.83 18.27
CA GLN A 44 10.39 -13.13 18.71
C GLN A 44 9.96 -13.73 20.05
N PHE A 45 10.02 -12.92 21.09
CA PHE A 45 9.77 -13.36 22.47
C PHE A 45 8.75 -12.47 23.15
N GLY A 46 8.08 -13.02 24.15
CA GLY A 46 7.12 -12.24 24.91
C GLY A 46 6.69 -12.93 26.18
N ALA A 47 6.10 -12.13 27.07
CA ALA A 47 5.52 -12.59 28.31
C ALA A 47 4.20 -11.87 28.58
N THR A 48 3.26 -12.58 29.18
CA THR A 48 1.98 -12.05 29.66
C THR A 48 1.73 -12.53 31.08
N VAL A 49 1.16 -11.67 31.91
CA VAL A 49 0.70 -12.02 33.26
C VAL A 49 -0.57 -11.23 33.58
N GLY A 50 -1.54 -11.89 34.22
CA GLY A 50 -2.77 -11.25 34.65
C GLY A 50 -3.30 -11.89 35.92
N GLY A 51 -4.10 -11.14 36.67
CA GLY A 51 -4.67 -11.57 37.94
C GLY A 51 -5.39 -10.43 38.68
N PRO A 52 -5.77 -10.63 39.94
CA PRO A 52 -6.51 -9.62 40.70
C PRO A 52 -5.56 -8.59 41.35
N ILE A 53 -5.87 -7.30 41.18
CA ILE A 53 -5.42 -6.24 42.10
C ILE A 53 -6.28 -6.30 43.37
N ARG A 54 -7.60 -6.43 43.19
CA ARG A 54 -8.59 -6.70 44.22
C ARG A 54 -9.51 -7.79 43.70
N LYS A 55 -9.53 -8.94 44.37
CA LYS A 55 -10.40 -10.07 44.00
C LYS A 55 -11.84 -9.61 43.77
N GLU A 56 -12.48 -10.19 42.76
CA GLU A 56 -13.86 -9.93 42.35
C GLU A 56 -14.17 -8.50 41.89
N LYS A 57 -13.20 -7.58 41.88
CA LYS A 57 -13.42 -6.18 41.50
C LYS A 57 -12.43 -5.66 40.47
N ASN A 58 -11.14 -5.66 40.77
CA ASN A 58 -10.13 -5.00 39.96
C ASN A 58 -9.07 -6.00 39.52
N PHE A 59 -8.83 -6.10 38.22
CA PHE A 59 -7.94 -7.08 37.60
C PHE A 59 -6.92 -6.38 36.70
N TYR A 60 -5.68 -6.83 36.75
CA TYR A 60 -4.62 -6.36 35.86
C TYR A 60 -4.33 -7.38 34.76
N PHE A 61 -3.84 -6.88 33.63
CA PHE A 61 -3.17 -7.67 32.61
C PHE A 61 -1.98 -6.87 32.08
N LEU A 62 -0.80 -7.49 32.09
CA LEU A 62 0.44 -6.97 31.57
C LEU A 62 0.90 -7.89 30.44
N GLY A 63 1.35 -7.30 29.32
CA GLY A 63 1.95 -8.04 28.22
C GLY A 63 3.11 -7.26 27.63
N TYR A 64 4.16 -7.98 27.25
CA TYR A 64 5.31 -7.47 26.53
C TYR A 64 5.69 -8.46 25.42
N GLU A 65 6.05 -7.93 24.25
CA GLU A 65 6.54 -8.68 23.09
C GLU A 65 7.68 -7.90 22.43
N GLY A 66 8.81 -8.56 22.22
CA GLY A 66 9.96 -8.04 21.48
C GLY A 66 10.25 -8.90 20.25
N GLN A 67 10.60 -8.26 19.14
CA GLN A 67 11.19 -8.91 17.97
C GLN A 67 12.60 -8.38 17.76
N ARG A 68 13.54 -9.27 17.47
CA ARG A 68 14.89 -8.94 16.98
C ARG A 68 15.10 -9.62 15.64
N ARG A 69 15.11 -8.84 14.56
CA ARG A 69 15.21 -9.34 13.17
C ARG A 69 16.30 -8.60 12.42
N ALA A 70 17.23 -9.35 11.83
CA ALA A 70 18.27 -8.83 10.95
C ALA A 70 18.43 -9.74 9.73
N GLU A 71 18.38 -9.19 8.52
CA GLU A 71 18.49 -9.96 7.28
C GLU A 71 19.34 -9.33 6.17
N SER A 72 19.95 -10.19 5.35
CA SER A 72 20.74 -9.81 4.16
C SER A 72 19.86 -9.54 2.95
N LEU A 73 20.44 -8.86 1.97
CA LEU A 73 19.74 -8.30 0.84
C LEU A 73 20.45 -8.59 -0.49
N ILE A 74 19.66 -8.77 -1.54
CA ILE A 74 20.07 -9.23 -2.87
C ILE A 74 20.55 -8.04 -3.70
N LEU A 75 21.82 -8.04 -4.15
CA LEU A 75 22.34 -7.01 -5.05
C LEU A 75 23.25 -7.62 -6.11
N ASN A 76 22.82 -7.53 -7.36
CA ASN A 76 23.62 -7.87 -8.53
C ASN A 76 24.23 -6.60 -9.17
N ASN A 77 25.32 -6.76 -9.92
CA ASN A 77 25.93 -5.72 -10.77
C ASN A 77 26.40 -4.40 -10.10
N ILE A 78 26.68 -4.40 -8.78
CA ILE A 78 27.06 -3.17 -8.05
C ILE A 78 28.29 -2.43 -8.62
N ALA A 79 29.23 -3.17 -9.23
CA ALA A 79 30.48 -2.59 -9.75
C ALA A 79 30.23 -1.66 -10.95
N GLY A 80 29.33 -2.04 -11.86
CA GLY A 80 28.94 -1.20 -13.00
C GLY A 80 28.20 0.06 -12.55
N ILE A 81 27.26 -0.09 -11.60
CA ILE A 81 26.52 1.02 -10.99
C ILE A 81 27.50 2.02 -10.37
N ASN A 82 28.45 1.54 -9.55
CA ASN A 82 29.43 2.38 -8.88
C ASN A 82 30.35 3.13 -9.86
N ALA A 83 30.75 2.50 -10.96
CA ALA A 83 31.54 3.16 -12.01
C ALA A 83 30.77 4.32 -12.65
N VAL A 84 29.46 4.14 -12.93
CA VAL A 84 28.62 5.21 -13.48
C VAL A 84 28.39 6.32 -12.46
N LYS A 85 28.04 6.00 -11.20
CA LYS A 85 27.86 7.00 -10.13
C LYS A 85 29.12 7.87 -9.98
N GLN A 86 30.30 7.26 -9.96
CA GLN A 86 31.57 7.98 -9.89
C GLN A 86 31.81 8.87 -11.12
N ALA A 87 31.47 8.40 -12.34
CA ALA A 87 31.63 9.18 -13.56
C ALA A 87 30.72 10.44 -13.64
N ILE A 88 29.63 10.47 -12.87
CA ILE A 88 28.71 11.62 -12.77
C ILE A 88 28.94 12.49 -11.50
N GLY A 89 29.90 12.13 -10.65
CA GLY A 89 30.27 12.88 -9.44
C GLY A 89 29.59 12.41 -8.14
N LEU A 90 28.84 11.31 -8.16
CA LEU A 90 28.19 10.71 -6.99
C LEU A 90 29.07 9.63 -6.34
N GLN A 91 28.83 9.37 -5.06
CA GLN A 91 29.60 8.40 -4.28
C GLN A 91 29.19 6.95 -4.62
N PRO A 92 30.13 5.99 -4.57
CA PRO A 92 29.84 4.58 -4.80
C PRO A 92 29.03 3.98 -3.65
N GLU A 93 28.09 3.10 -3.98
CA GLU A 93 27.35 2.26 -3.04
C GLU A 93 28.30 1.36 -2.24
N ASN A 94 28.05 1.24 -0.93
CA ASN A 94 28.82 0.38 -0.03
C ASN A 94 27.96 -0.78 0.48
N LEU A 95 28.31 -2.01 0.08
CA LEU A 95 27.60 -3.22 0.48
C LEU A 95 27.98 -3.74 1.89
N GLY A 96 28.96 -3.13 2.54
CA GLY A 96 29.78 -3.77 3.57
C GLY A 96 29.06 -4.32 4.81
N ALA A 97 27.90 -3.78 5.21
CA ALA A 97 27.10 -4.31 6.34
C ALA A 97 25.68 -3.71 6.48
N LEU A 98 24.89 -3.55 5.40
CA LEU A 98 23.49 -3.16 5.56
C LEU A 98 22.58 -4.39 5.74
N LEU A 99 22.60 -4.96 6.95
CA LEU A 99 21.50 -5.82 7.39
C LEU A 99 20.25 -4.95 7.56
N GLN A 100 19.12 -5.39 7.01
CA GLN A 100 17.83 -4.76 7.29
C GLN A 100 17.40 -5.17 8.69
N ILE A 101 17.21 -4.18 9.58
CA ILE A 101 16.79 -4.40 10.95
C ILE A 101 15.30 -4.10 11.05
N ASP A 102 14.52 -5.04 11.59
CA ASP A 102 13.08 -4.88 11.87
C ASP A 102 12.83 -5.24 13.34
N ASP A 103 13.42 -4.46 14.23
CA ASP A 103 13.26 -4.61 15.67
C ASP A 103 11.99 -3.90 16.14
N TYR A 104 11.28 -4.49 17.11
CA TYR A 104 10.26 -3.75 17.86
C TYR A 104 10.16 -4.21 19.31
N ASP A 105 9.57 -3.34 20.13
CA ASP A 105 9.10 -3.63 21.48
C ASP A 105 7.66 -3.14 21.63
N LYS A 106 6.76 -4.03 22.05
CA LYS A 106 5.33 -3.75 22.27
C LYS A 106 4.97 -4.05 23.71
N THR A 107 4.23 -3.14 24.33
CA THR A 107 3.74 -3.29 25.71
C THR A 107 2.25 -2.99 25.78
N ILE A 108 1.53 -3.82 26.53
CA ILE A 108 0.13 -3.61 26.88
C ILE A 108 -0.03 -3.65 28.39
N LEU A 109 -0.63 -2.59 28.94
CA LEU A 109 -1.04 -2.49 30.34
C LEU A 109 -2.56 -2.33 30.37
N LYS A 110 -3.29 -3.23 31.02
CA LYS A 110 -4.75 -3.19 31.11
C LYS A 110 -5.22 -3.34 32.55
N SER A 111 -6.24 -2.57 32.91
CA SER A 111 -6.98 -2.65 34.16
C SER A 111 -8.47 -2.81 33.87
N THR A 112 -9.08 -3.88 34.37
CA THR A 112 -10.53 -4.12 34.31
C THR A 112 -11.11 -3.97 35.71
N ASN A 113 -12.04 -3.03 35.88
CA ASN A 113 -12.59 -2.63 37.18
C ASN A 113 -14.12 -2.78 37.17
N LEU A 114 -14.66 -3.64 38.03
CA LEU A 114 -16.08 -3.79 38.30
C LEU A 114 -16.46 -2.79 39.39
N LEU A 115 -16.88 -1.60 38.96
CA LEU A 115 -17.21 -0.47 39.85
C LEU A 115 -18.52 -0.75 40.62
N SER A 116 -19.47 -1.43 39.97
CA SER A 116 -20.70 -1.95 40.58
C SER A 116 -21.17 -3.21 39.81
N GLU A 117 -22.23 -3.87 40.27
CA GLU A 117 -22.91 -4.94 39.51
C GLU A 117 -23.44 -4.49 38.14
N LYS A 118 -23.61 -3.16 37.96
CA LYS A 118 -24.12 -2.52 36.75
C LYS A 118 -23.06 -1.76 35.97
N THR A 119 -21.80 -1.70 36.42
CA THR A 119 -20.81 -0.78 35.83
C THR A 119 -19.42 -1.43 35.79
N SER A 120 -18.86 -1.54 34.59
CA SER A 120 -17.47 -1.99 34.40
C SER A 120 -16.66 -0.96 33.61
N LEU A 121 -15.45 -0.67 34.08
CA LEU A 121 -14.49 0.24 33.45
C LEU A 121 -13.22 -0.51 33.07
N ASN A 122 -12.93 -0.57 31.78
CA ASN A 122 -11.68 -1.09 31.24
C ASN A 122 -10.79 0.08 30.84
N ILE A 123 -9.56 0.13 31.34
CA ILE A 123 -8.53 1.09 30.91
C ILE A 123 -7.37 0.29 30.32
N THR A 124 -6.91 0.67 29.13
CA THR A 124 -5.79 0.02 28.45
C THR A 124 -4.82 1.07 27.92
N TYR A 125 -3.54 0.89 28.22
CA TYR A 125 -2.44 1.60 27.60
C TYR A 125 -1.65 0.65 26.69
N LEU A 126 -1.41 1.10 25.46
CA LEU A 126 -0.64 0.42 24.44
C LEU A 126 0.59 1.27 24.10
N PHE A 127 1.74 0.63 24.01
CA PHE A 127 2.99 1.23 23.56
C PHE A 127 3.64 0.34 22.49
N ASN A 128 4.16 0.94 21.43
CA ASN A 128 4.94 0.26 20.40
C ASN A 128 6.12 1.14 19.99
N ASP A 129 7.35 0.65 20.17
CA ASP A 129 8.59 1.24 19.66
C ASP A 129 9.13 0.31 18.56
N SER A 130 8.86 0.66 17.31
CA SER A 130 9.45 -0.01 16.14
C SER A 130 10.72 0.73 15.75
N ARG A 131 11.81 -0.01 15.51
CA ARG A 131 13.13 0.53 15.19
C ARG A 131 13.63 -0.14 13.92
N LYS A 132 13.12 0.31 12.77
CA LYS A 132 13.58 -0.19 11.48
C LYS A 132 14.84 0.54 11.03
N GLN A 133 15.86 -0.21 10.63
CA GLN A 133 17.08 0.35 10.04
C GLN A 133 17.31 -0.26 8.66
N ASN A 134 17.85 0.56 7.76
CA ASN A 134 18.11 0.16 6.37
C ASN A 134 16.85 -0.36 5.64
N ALA A 135 15.68 0.19 5.97
CA ALA A 135 14.42 -0.16 5.32
C ALA A 135 14.43 0.34 3.86
N ARG A 136 13.97 -0.49 2.91
CA ARG A 136 13.80 -0.09 1.51
C ARG A 136 12.81 1.08 1.41
N GLY A 137 13.04 2.01 0.47
CA GLY A 137 12.01 2.94 0.01
C GLY A 137 10.83 2.19 -0.64
N ALA A 138 9.64 2.79 -0.61
CA ALA A 138 8.44 2.24 -1.24
C ALA A 138 8.28 2.82 -2.65
N VAL A 139 8.88 2.16 -3.64
CA VAL A 139 9.03 2.67 -5.02
C VAL A 139 9.31 1.52 -6.02
N PRO A 140 9.07 1.69 -7.33
CA PRO A 140 9.31 0.66 -8.33
C PRO A 140 10.81 0.36 -8.55
N GLY A 141 11.19 -0.92 -8.60
CA GLY A 141 12.56 -1.39 -8.84
C GLY A 141 13.32 -1.82 -7.57
N GLU A 142 14.52 -2.38 -7.75
CA GLU A 142 15.37 -2.78 -6.62
C GLU A 142 16.13 -1.56 -6.06
N GLY A 143 15.71 -1.09 -4.89
CA GLY A 143 16.42 -0.03 -4.18
C GLY A 143 17.81 -0.48 -3.69
N LEU A 144 18.82 0.37 -3.88
CA LEU A 144 20.20 0.17 -3.42
C LEU A 144 20.42 0.68 -1.97
N PRO A 145 21.55 0.32 -1.33
CA PRO A 145 21.92 0.78 0.01
C PRO A 145 21.72 2.28 0.29
N SER A 146 22.01 3.16 -0.69
CA SER A 146 21.80 4.60 -0.58
C SER A 146 20.34 5.04 -0.49
N SER A 147 19.39 4.35 -1.12
CA SER A 147 17.95 4.69 -1.03
C SER A 147 17.30 4.21 0.28
N TYR A 148 18.05 3.51 1.15
CA TYR A 148 17.51 2.99 2.40
C TYR A 148 17.43 4.03 3.52
N ARG A 149 16.49 3.81 4.43
CA ARG A 149 16.11 4.78 5.47
C ARG A 149 15.99 4.11 6.84
N ASP A 150 16.22 4.89 7.88
CA ASP A 150 15.79 4.52 9.23
C ASP A 150 14.35 4.95 9.43
N ASN A 151 13.50 3.99 9.79
CA ASN A 151 12.07 4.21 9.98
C ASN A 151 11.66 3.84 11.42
N PRO A 152 12.01 4.69 12.42
CA PRO A 152 11.51 4.53 13.78
C PRO A 152 10.05 4.99 13.86
N VAL A 153 9.21 4.17 14.49
CA VAL A 153 7.78 4.46 14.71
C VAL A 153 7.44 4.25 16.17
N ARG A 154 6.93 5.29 16.82
CA ARG A 154 6.49 5.26 18.22
C ARG A 154 5.01 5.56 18.31
N ASP A 155 4.24 4.53 18.68
CA ASP A 155 2.81 4.65 18.92
C ASP A 155 2.50 4.52 20.41
N GLN A 156 1.63 5.41 20.90
CA GLN A 156 1.05 5.37 22.23
C GLN A 156 -0.46 5.51 22.11
N THR A 157 -1.21 4.64 22.79
CA THR A 157 -2.67 4.75 22.86
C THR A 157 -3.13 4.48 24.28
N LEU A 158 -3.83 5.43 24.88
CA LEU A 158 -4.61 5.23 26.10
C LEU A 158 -6.08 5.21 25.72
N TYR A 159 -6.79 4.12 25.98
CA TYR A 159 -8.24 4.07 25.83
C TYR A 159 -8.93 3.53 27.08
N ALA A 160 -10.10 4.10 27.36
CA ALA A 160 -10.98 3.74 28.46
C ALA A 160 -12.37 3.43 27.91
N ASN A 161 -12.90 2.27 28.26
CA ASN A 161 -14.26 1.83 27.89
C ASN A 161 -15.07 1.60 29.17
N LEU A 162 -16.16 2.33 29.31
CA LEU A 162 -17.13 2.25 30.41
C LEU A 162 -18.43 1.62 29.90
N THR A 163 -18.74 0.42 30.37
CA THR A 163 -20.05 -0.21 30.12
C THR A 163 -20.95 -0.03 31.34
N HIS A 164 -22.18 0.46 31.12
CA HIS A 164 -23.17 0.63 32.18
C HIS A 164 -24.55 0.04 31.83
N VAL A 165 -25.18 -0.60 32.82
CA VAL A 165 -26.52 -1.19 32.74
C VAL A 165 -27.48 -0.35 33.58
N PHE A 166 -28.17 0.61 32.95
CA PHE A 166 -29.13 1.46 33.66
C PHE A 166 -30.30 0.60 34.18
N THR A 167 -30.91 -0.17 33.29
CA THR A 167 -32.04 -1.07 33.55
C THR A 167 -31.79 -2.42 32.85
N HIS A 168 -32.65 -3.42 33.08
CA HIS A 168 -32.55 -4.75 32.46
C HIS A 168 -32.64 -4.74 30.92
N ASP A 169 -33.09 -3.63 30.36
CA ASP A 169 -33.42 -3.39 28.95
C ASP A 169 -32.65 -2.21 28.33
N LEU A 170 -31.86 -1.45 29.12
CA LEU A 170 -31.10 -0.28 28.65
C LEU A 170 -29.64 -0.33 29.10
N THR A 171 -28.71 -0.37 28.15
CA THR A 171 -27.26 -0.40 28.39
C THR A 171 -26.53 0.65 27.55
N SER A 172 -25.45 1.20 28.11
CA SER A 172 -24.54 2.16 27.48
C SER A 172 -23.11 1.60 27.44
N GLU A 173 -22.36 1.98 26.41
CA GLU A 173 -20.93 1.75 26.26
C GLU A 173 -20.26 3.05 25.78
N THR A 174 -19.53 3.71 26.69
CA THR A 174 -18.78 4.94 26.44
C THR A 174 -17.31 4.63 26.20
N LEU A 175 -16.76 5.04 25.05
CA LEU A 175 -15.34 4.97 24.73
C LEU A 175 -14.71 6.37 24.80
N LEU A 176 -13.59 6.48 25.49
CA LEU A 176 -12.66 7.61 25.42
C LEU A 176 -11.30 7.08 24.99
N GLN A 177 -10.67 7.70 24.00
CA GLN A 177 -9.33 7.33 23.55
C GLN A 177 -8.48 8.57 23.25
N TYR A 178 -7.22 8.52 23.66
CA TYR A 178 -6.16 9.40 23.20
C TYR A 178 -5.06 8.56 22.55
N GLY A 179 -4.66 8.94 21.34
CA GLY A 179 -3.54 8.34 20.64
C GLY A 179 -2.51 9.38 20.21
N ARG A 180 -1.25 8.94 20.14
CA ARG A 180 -0.16 9.68 19.53
C ARG A 180 0.73 8.73 18.73
N ARG A 181 1.06 9.13 17.50
CA ARG A 181 2.08 8.53 16.65
C ARG A 181 3.21 9.52 16.39
N ASP A 182 4.43 8.99 16.38
CA ASP A 182 5.64 9.69 15.95
C ASP A 182 6.36 8.79 14.93
N PHE A 183 6.38 9.22 13.66
CA PHE A 183 6.97 8.50 12.53
C PHE A 183 8.01 9.40 11.86
N HIS A 184 9.16 8.81 11.53
CA HIS A 184 10.22 9.44 10.76
C HIS A 184 10.71 8.48 9.68
N LEU A 185 11.14 9.00 8.53
CA LEU A 185 11.80 8.24 7.47
C LEU A 185 13.18 8.84 7.20
N ASN A 186 14.11 8.66 8.13
CA ASN A 186 15.37 9.40 8.16
C ASN A 186 16.36 8.89 7.08
N PRO A 187 16.83 9.75 6.16
CA PRO A 187 17.97 9.45 5.29
C PRO A 187 19.27 9.27 6.08
N LYS A 188 20.20 8.50 5.51
CA LYS A 188 21.53 8.20 6.07
C LYS A 188 22.57 8.16 4.97
N GLY A 189 23.77 8.67 5.25
CA GLY A 189 24.91 8.58 4.33
C GLY A 189 24.57 9.11 2.93
N LEU A 190 24.56 8.22 1.95
CA LEU A 190 24.25 8.56 0.55
C LEU A 190 22.76 8.85 0.29
N GLY A 191 21.87 8.61 1.26
CA GLY A 191 20.44 8.94 1.18
C GLY A 191 20.10 10.43 1.13
N PHE A 192 21.11 11.29 1.10
CA PHE A 192 21.01 12.72 0.89
C PHE A 192 21.46 13.17 -0.53
N GLU A 193 22.09 12.30 -1.32
CA GLU A 193 22.36 12.52 -2.75
C GLU A 193 21.04 12.70 -3.53
N PRO A 194 21.03 13.26 -4.77
CA PRO A 194 19.85 13.14 -5.63
C PRO A 194 19.44 11.69 -5.79
N ALA A 195 18.13 11.45 -5.89
CA ALA A 195 17.63 10.17 -6.32
C ALA A 195 18.04 9.88 -7.76
N LEU A 196 18.54 8.70 -8.05
CA LEU A 196 18.67 8.16 -9.39
C LEU A 196 17.63 7.06 -9.55
N GLN A 197 16.77 7.18 -10.56
CA GLN A 197 15.79 6.17 -10.91
C GLN A 197 16.06 5.65 -12.31
N ILE A 198 16.41 4.37 -12.42
CA ILE A 198 16.31 3.62 -13.68
C ILE A 198 15.05 2.76 -13.57
N PRO A 199 13.95 3.11 -14.27
CA PRO A 199 12.66 2.43 -14.13
C PRO A 199 12.80 0.92 -14.21
N ASP A 200 12.10 0.24 -13.29
CA ASP A 200 12.05 -1.23 -13.15
C ASP A 200 13.39 -1.96 -12.95
N LEU A 201 14.49 -1.22 -12.76
CA LEU A 201 15.83 -1.78 -12.59
C LEU A 201 16.43 -1.41 -11.23
N ILE A 202 16.69 -0.12 -10.98
CA ILE A 202 17.51 0.36 -9.86
C ILE A 202 17.00 1.71 -9.34
N GLU A 203 16.94 1.87 -8.01
CA GLU A 203 16.82 3.20 -7.37
C GLU A 203 17.95 3.45 -6.34
N THR A 204 18.58 4.62 -6.39
CA THR A 204 19.70 5.03 -5.52
C THR A 204 19.48 6.44 -4.98
N GLY A 205 20.10 6.82 -3.86
CA GLY A 205 20.19 8.21 -3.42
C GLY A 205 18.98 8.70 -2.62
N GLY A 206 18.47 9.88 -2.96
CA GLY A 206 17.50 10.69 -2.21
C GLY A 206 16.04 10.20 -2.21
N PHE A 207 15.09 11.11 -2.00
CA PHE A 207 13.66 10.78 -1.91
C PHE A 207 12.98 10.86 -3.28
N VAL A 208 12.33 9.77 -3.71
CA VAL A 208 11.47 9.77 -4.90
C VAL A 208 10.02 10.11 -4.55
N GLY A 209 9.41 9.52 -3.53
CA GLY A 209 8.01 9.83 -3.19
C GLY A 209 7.59 9.37 -1.79
N SER A 210 8.00 10.08 -0.73
CA SER A 210 7.66 9.68 0.64
C SER A 210 7.57 10.83 1.63
N VAL A 211 6.82 10.59 2.70
CA VAL A 211 6.73 11.45 3.89
C VAL A 211 8.01 11.28 4.72
N HIS A 212 8.70 12.39 5.01
CA HIS A 212 9.91 12.41 5.84
C HIS A 212 9.59 12.36 7.34
N LEU A 213 8.52 13.04 7.75
CA LEU A 213 8.06 13.11 9.14
C LEU A 213 6.53 13.07 9.16
N TYR A 214 5.97 12.27 10.06
CA TYR A 214 4.53 12.25 10.32
C TYR A 214 4.27 12.11 11.82
N LYS A 215 3.64 13.14 12.40
CA LYS A 215 3.20 13.14 13.80
C LYS A 215 1.71 13.33 13.82
N GLU A 216 1.04 12.42 14.51
CA GLU A 216 -0.41 12.43 14.66
C GLU A 216 -0.74 12.41 16.15
N GLN A 217 -1.72 13.22 16.54
CA GLN A 217 -2.39 13.10 17.82
C GLN A 217 -3.88 13.08 17.57
N HIS A 218 -4.60 12.15 18.19
CA HIS A 218 -6.05 12.11 18.12
C HIS A 218 -6.68 11.92 19.48
N PHE A 219 -7.85 12.53 19.63
CA PHE A 219 -8.77 12.24 20.71
C PHE A 219 -10.05 11.72 20.09
N GLN A 220 -10.64 10.68 20.67
CA GLN A 220 -11.88 10.07 20.21
C GLN A 220 -12.82 9.92 21.42
N THR A 221 -14.07 10.32 21.23
CA THR A 221 -15.16 10.07 22.18
C THR A 221 -16.30 9.43 21.43
N ALA A 222 -16.78 8.28 21.90
CA ALA A 222 -17.93 7.58 21.32
C ALA A 222 -18.88 7.09 22.42
N GLU A 223 -20.16 7.07 22.13
CA GLU A 223 -21.22 6.58 23.01
C GLU A 223 -22.12 5.63 22.22
N ASN A 224 -22.40 4.45 22.77
CA ASN A 224 -23.26 3.44 22.15
C ASN A 224 -24.34 2.99 23.13
N LEU A 225 -25.59 3.33 22.83
CA LEU A 225 -26.77 2.94 23.59
C LEU A 225 -27.45 1.72 22.93
N THR A 226 -27.80 0.72 23.73
CA THR A 226 -28.66 -0.41 23.31
C THR A 226 -29.92 -0.44 24.18
N TYR A 227 -31.09 -0.46 23.53
CA TYR A 227 -32.39 -0.53 24.19
C TYR A 227 -33.24 -1.69 23.62
N ILE A 228 -33.68 -2.59 24.49
CA ILE A 228 -34.43 -3.80 24.13
C ILE A 228 -35.91 -3.60 24.48
N ARG A 229 -36.81 -3.68 23.49
CA ARG A 229 -38.26 -3.57 23.73
C ARG A 229 -39.04 -4.64 22.99
N GLY A 230 -39.47 -5.66 23.72
CA GLY A 230 -40.26 -6.76 23.17
C GLY A 230 -39.49 -7.58 22.13
N LYS A 231 -39.85 -7.43 20.85
CA LYS A 231 -39.17 -8.09 19.72
C LYS A 231 -38.06 -7.25 19.08
N HIS A 232 -37.83 -6.04 19.55
CA HIS A 232 -36.89 -5.07 18.95
C HIS A 232 -35.68 -4.86 19.84
N THR A 233 -34.51 -4.67 19.21
CA THR A 233 -33.27 -4.26 19.86
C THR A 233 -32.75 -3.04 19.10
N PHE A 234 -33.08 -1.87 19.64
CA PHE A 234 -32.64 -0.60 19.11
C PHE A 234 -31.20 -0.35 19.55
N LYS A 235 -30.38 0.19 18.64
CA LYS A 235 -29.06 0.73 18.95
C LYS A 235 -28.94 2.12 18.37
N LEU A 236 -28.34 3.02 19.14
CA LEU A 236 -28.02 4.39 18.76
C LEU A 236 -26.55 4.61 19.14
N GLY A 237 -25.76 5.14 18.21
CA GLY A 237 -24.37 5.48 18.50
C GLY A 237 -23.97 6.82 17.91
N GLY A 238 -22.99 7.47 18.53
CA GLY A 238 -22.41 8.73 18.08
C GLY A 238 -20.95 8.84 18.48
N GLU A 239 -20.13 9.41 17.59
CA GLU A 239 -18.69 9.55 17.77
C GLU A 239 -18.18 10.90 17.24
N VAL A 240 -17.16 11.43 17.91
CA VAL A 240 -16.38 12.59 17.47
C VAL A 240 -14.88 12.29 17.64
N GLN A 241 -14.10 12.48 16.58
CA GLN A 241 -12.65 12.29 16.58
C GLN A 241 -11.91 13.48 15.95
N PRO A 242 -11.50 14.50 16.74
CA PRO A 242 -10.48 15.46 16.30
C PRO A 242 -9.09 14.81 16.18
N ILE A 243 -8.42 15.10 15.07
CA ILE A 243 -7.07 14.64 14.72
C ILE A 243 -6.23 15.87 14.40
N TRP A 244 -5.04 15.94 15.00
CA TRP A 244 -4.02 16.95 14.71
C TRP A 244 -2.84 16.27 14.03
N THR A 245 -2.42 16.77 12.88
CA THR A 245 -1.32 16.22 12.09
C THR A 245 -0.25 17.28 11.87
N ASP A 246 1.00 16.94 12.17
CA ASP A 246 2.19 17.65 11.68
C ASP A 246 2.93 16.72 10.71
N THR A 247 3.20 17.16 9.49
CA THR A 247 3.83 16.33 8.45
C THR A 247 4.85 17.12 7.63
N GLN A 248 5.90 16.44 7.20
CA GLN A 248 6.88 16.96 6.25
C GLN A 248 7.01 16.02 5.04
N VAL A 249 6.81 16.56 3.84
CA VAL A 249 6.89 15.82 2.57
C VAL A 249 8.02 16.40 1.73
N THR A 250 9.02 15.56 1.41
CA THR A 250 10.24 15.95 0.69
C THR A 250 10.35 15.11 -0.57
N LEU A 251 9.42 15.33 -1.50
CA LEU A 251 9.34 14.62 -2.77
C LEU A 251 10.48 15.06 -3.72
N PHE A 252 10.98 14.17 -4.57
CA PHE A 252 12.11 14.43 -5.51
C PHE A 252 13.25 15.28 -4.89
N SER A 253 13.70 14.89 -3.70
CA SER A 253 14.55 15.74 -2.85
C SER A 253 15.90 15.08 -2.53
N PRO A 254 17.04 15.79 -2.70
CA PRO A 254 17.16 17.18 -3.19
C PRO A 254 16.97 17.34 -4.71
N GLY A 255 16.85 16.23 -5.42
CA GLY A 255 16.47 16.14 -6.84
C GLY A 255 16.26 14.68 -7.21
N LEU A 256 15.57 14.42 -8.32
CA LEU A 256 15.39 13.11 -8.95
C LEU A 256 15.91 13.20 -10.38
N ALA A 257 16.89 12.37 -10.72
CA ALA A 257 17.32 12.11 -12.08
C ALA A 257 16.74 10.77 -12.56
N VAL A 258 15.83 10.83 -13.54
CA VAL A 258 15.30 9.66 -14.24
C VAL A 258 16.24 9.33 -15.39
N MET A 259 16.62 8.07 -15.55
CA MET A 259 17.60 7.59 -16.53
C MET A 259 17.07 6.33 -17.24
N THR A 260 17.47 6.10 -18.49
CA THR A 260 17.22 4.81 -19.15
C THR A 260 18.39 3.85 -18.84
N PRO A 261 18.20 2.52 -18.94
CA PRO A 261 19.30 1.56 -18.83
C PRO A 261 20.47 1.91 -19.78
N GLN A 262 20.14 2.34 -21.00
CA GLN A 262 21.10 2.72 -22.03
C GLN A 262 21.85 4.02 -21.68
N SER A 263 21.15 5.05 -21.20
CA SER A 263 21.78 6.32 -20.82
C SER A 263 22.57 6.20 -19.51
N PHE A 264 22.22 5.24 -18.63
CA PHE A 264 22.94 4.99 -17.40
C PHE A 264 24.21 4.17 -17.62
N PHE A 265 24.12 2.93 -18.12
CA PHE A 265 25.27 2.02 -18.15
C PHE A 265 26.24 2.26 -19.31
N GLY A 266 25.80 2.94 -20.36
CA GLY A 266 26.47 2.81 -21.64
C GLY A 266 26.40 1.38 -22.13
N LEU A 267 27.10 1.14 -23.22
CA LEU A 267 26.79 0.02 -24.06
C LEU A 267 28.11 -0.73 -24.41
N PRO A 268 28.22 -2.07 -24.25
CA PRO A 268 28.83 -2.58 -22.99
C PRO A 268 27.97 -3.27 -21.89
N PRO A 269 27.27 -4.44 -22.05
CA PRO A 269 27.17 -5.38 -23.18
C PRO A 269 25.70 -5.77 -23.54
N PHE A 270 24.77 -4.85 -23.84
CA PHE A 270 24.98 -3.42 -24.03
C PHE A 270 24.17 -2.84 -25.21
N ASP A 271 24.75 -2.41 -26.34
CA ASP A 271 25.70 -3.05 -27.27
C ASP A 271 26.99 -2.28 -27.72
N GLY A 272 27.03 -0.94 -27.63
CA GLY A 272 28.05 0.06 -28.03
C GLY A 272 27.44 1.42 -28.45
N THR A 273 26.13 1.43 -28.71
CA THR A 273 25.34 2.52 -29.31
C THR A 273 24.84 3.55 -28.28
N ILE A 274 25.71 4.48 -27.86
CA ILE A 274 25.29 5.71 -27.16
C ILE A 274 24.20 6.41 -28.00
N ILE A 275 23.09 6.83 -27.39
CA ILE A 275 22.06 7.62 -28.11
C ILE A 275 22.75 8.88 -28.65
N PRO A 276 22.79 9.12 -29.99
CA PRO A 276 23.73 10.05 -30.60
C PRO A 276 23.73 11.44 -29.94
N GLY A 277 24.82 11.75 -29.22
CA GLY A 277 25.03 13.04 -28.55
C GLY A 277 24.87 13.05 -27.02
N THR A 278 24.32 12.01 -26.38
CA THR A 278 23.93 12.10 -24.95
C THR A 278 25.01 11.65 -23.95
N GLY A 279 25.78 10.61 -24.23
CA GLY A 279 26.85 10.10 -23.37
C GLY A 279 26.39 9.37 -22.09
N ILE A 280 27.32 8.65 -21.45
CA ILE A 280 27.05 7.81 -20.26
C ILE A 280 26.71 8.68 -19.04
N GLY A 281 25.71 8.26 -18.26
CA GLY A 281 25.23 8.93 -17.06
C GLY A 281 24.27 10.10 -17.30
N THR A 282 23.67 10.21 -18.48
CA THR A 282 22.75 11.31 -18.82
C THR A 282 21.31 10.98 -18.38
N PRO A 283 20.65 11.84 -17.59
CA PRO A 283 19.22 11.68 -17.30
C PRO A 283 18.35 12.02 -18.52
N VAL A 284 17.18 11.39 -18.61
CA VAL A 284 16.08 11.82 -19.51
C VAL A 284 15.26 12.95 -18.90
N ALA A 285 15.17 13.00 -17.56
CA ALA A 285 14.53 14.07 -16.81
C ALA A 285 15.26 14.32 -15.48
N PHE A 286 15.34 15.58 -15.07
CA PHE A 286 15.78 16.01 -13.76
C PHE A 286 14.67 16.85 -13.10
N LEU A 287 14.01 16.28 -12.09
CA LEU A 287 12.89 16.86 -11.37
C LEU A 287 13.31 17.21 -9.94
N PHE A 288 12.79 18.30 -9.39
CA PHE A 288 13.00 18.66 -7.99
C PHE A 288 11.83 19.50 -7.47
N MET A 289 11.66 19.53 -6.15
CA MET A 289 10.76 20.49 -5.52
C MET A 289 11.35 21.89 -5.53
N GLU A 290 10.53 22.91 -5.73
CA GLU A 290 10.93 24.30 -5.58
C GLU A 290 9.91 25.06 -4.67
N PRO A 291 10.38 25.80 -3.66
CA PRO A 291 9.51 26.69 -2.86
C PRO A 291 8.87 27.77 -3.73
N ARG A 292 7.56 28.02 -3.61
CA ARG A 292 6.86 29.06 -4.39
C ARG A 292 7.51 30.45 -4.28
N ALA A 293 8.12 30.76 -3.13
CA ALA A 293 8.83 32.01 -2.89
C ALA A 293 10.10 32.20 -3.76
N LEU A 294 10.61 31.13 -4.37
CA LEU A 294 11.75 31.11 -5.28
C LEU A 294 11.35 30.93 -6.75
N PHE A 295 10.09 30.60 -7.06
CA PHE A 295 9.62 30.36 -8.43
C PHE A 295 10.06 31.46 -9.41
N GLY A 296 10.68 31.04 -10.51
CA GLY A 296 11.19 31.95 -11.54
C GLY A 296 12.49 32.67 -11.18
N GLN A 297 13.07 32.42 -10.01
CA GLN A 297 14.33 32.98 -9.54
C GLN A 297 15.41 31.90 -9.49
N GLN A 298 16.67 32.28 -9.69
CA GLN A 298 17.77 31.31 -9.57
C GLN A 298 17.88 30.87 -8.10
N ILE A 299 17.62 29.60 -7.82
CA ILE A 299 17.82 29.02 -6.49
C ILE A 299 19.31 29.13 -6.12
N PRO A 300 19.67 29.73 -4.98
CA PRO A 300 21.03 29.73 -4.45
C PRO A 300 21.62 28.32 -4.35
N ASN A 301 22.90 28.17 -4.70
CA ASN A 301 23.58 26.87 -4.68
C ASN A 301 23.50 26.20 -3.29
N ARG A 302 23.13 24.92 -3.30
CA ARG A 302 23.18 24.04 -2.12
C ARG A 302 24.60 23.50 -1.88
N ASP A 303 24.83 22.85 -0.74
CA ASP A 303 26.10 22.21 -0.41
C ASP A 303 26.32 20.91 -1.23
N PRO A 304 27.27 20.87 -2.19
CA PRO A 304 27.46 19.73 -3.08
C PRO A 304 27.98 18.46 -2.39
N ASN A 305 28.40 18.50 -1.12
CA ASN A 305 28.88 17.28 -0.45
C ASN A 305 27.76 16.30 -0.07
N PHE A 306 26.49 16.74 -0.06
CA PHE A 306 25.31 15.97 0.37
C PHE A 306 25.36 15.42 1.82
N GLN A 307 26.31 15.78 2.67
CA GLN A 307 26.46 15.20 4.02
C GLN A 307 25.59 15.89 5.08
N ASN A 308 25.19 17.15 4.85
CA ASN A 308 24.60 18.03 5.87
C ASN A 308 23.06 18.10 5.84
N GLY A 309 22.41 17.27 5.03
CA GLY A 309 20.94 17.26 4.84
C GLY A 309 20.52 17.48 3.39
N LEU A 310 19.26 17.18 3.07
CA LEU A 310 18.69 17.29 1.72
C LEU A 310 18.93 18.69 1.14
N TYR A 311 18.39 19.72 1.79
CA TYR A 311 18.41 21.11 1.32
C TYR A 311 19.53 21.96 1.92
N ALA A 312 20.62 21.35 2.43
CA ALA A 312 21.71 22.06 3.09
C ALA A 312 22.27 23.20 2.21
N GLY A 313 22.28 24.43 2.72
CA GLY A 313 22.67 25.62 1.97
C GLY A 313 21.80 26.85 2.30
N PRO A 314 21.97 27.98 1.58
CA PRO A 314 21.28 29.24 1.91
C PRO A 314 19.76 29.15 1.86
N SER A 315 19.20 28.30 1.00
CA SER A 315 17.75 28.13 0.83
C SER A 315 17.11 27.13 1.80
N GLN A 316 17.89 26.48 2.69
CA GLN A 316 17.43 25.36 3.52
C GLN A 316 16.12 25.67 4.28
N GLN A 317 16.00 26.88 4.84
CA GLN A 317 14.82 27.29 5.59
C GLN A 317 13.58 27.41 4.68
N ALA A 318 13.72 28.01 3.50
CA ALA A 318 12.62 28.15 2.54
C ALA A 318 12.10 26.77 2.08
N PHE A 319 12.99 25.80 1.88
CA PHE A 319 12.61 24.41 1.61
C PHE A 319 11.93 23.74 2.82
N ASN A 320 12.44 23.91 4.04
CA ASN A 320 11.82 23.35 5.24
C ASN A 320 10.40 23.90 5.50
N ASP A 321 10.22 25.22 5.35
CA ASP A 321 8.93 25.88 5.50
C ASP A 321 7.95 25.52 4.38
N ALA A 322 8.48 25.21 3.19
CA ALA A 322 7.67 24.77 2.07
C ALA A 322 7.24 23.29 2.20
N THR A 323 8.15 22.45 2.68
CA THR A 323 7.96 20.99 2.85
C THR A 323 7.20 20.59 4.11
N SER A 324 6.89 21.52 5.04
CA SER A 324 6.16 21.23 6.29
C SER A 324 4.72 21.79 6.36
N VAL A 325 3.76 21.05 6.91
CA VAL A 325 2.40 21.52 7.22
C VAL A 325 1.85 20.93 8.53
N SER A 326 1.04 21.74 9.22
CA SER A 326 0.31 21.39 10.44
C SER A 326 -1.18 21.70 10.23
N TYR A 327 -2.07 20.74 10.49
CA TYR A 327 -3.51 20.91 10.27
C TYR A 327 -4.36 20.12 11.24
N LYS A 328 -5.61 20.57 11.45
CA LYS A 328 -6.63 19.85 12.21
C LYS A 328 -7.74 19.30 11.30
N HIS A 329 -8.11 18.05 11.53
CA HIS A 329 -9.22 17.34 10.91
C HIS A 329 -10.20 16.88 12.00
N ILE A 330 -11.50 16.79 11.71
CA ILE A 330 -12.50 16.25 12.66
C ILE A 330 -13.45 15.29 11.96
N LEU A 331 -13.46 14.04 12.40
CA LEU A 331 -14.48 13.06 12.01
C LEU A 331 -15.67 13.12 12.96
N TRP A 332 -16.87 13.02 12.39
CA TRP A 332 -18.13 12.84 13.09
C TRP A 332 -18.83 11.61 12.53
N SER A 333 -19.45 10.82 13.39
CA SER A 333 -20.17 9.62 12.99
C SER A 333 -21.38 9.37 13.87
N THR A 334 -22.48 8.86 13.30
CA THR A 334 -23.65 8.42 14.07
C THR A 334 -24.45 7.34 13.34
N TYR A 335 -24.95 6.34 14.06
CA TYR A 335 -25.94 5.39 13.55
C TYR A 335 -27.20 5.34 14.40
N ILE A 336 -28.29 4.96 13.73
CA ILE A 336 -29.42 4.28 14.37
C ILE A 336 -29.62 2.91 13.71
N GLN A 337 -29.95 1.89 14.51
CA GLN A 337 -30.23 0.53 14.06
C GLN A 337 -31.39 -0.08 14.87
N ASP A 338 -32.24 -0.88 14.23
CA ASP A 338 -33.16 -1.80 14.89
C ASP A 338 -32.91 -3.24 14.41
N GLN A 339 -32.70 -4.15 15.35
CA GLN A 339 -32.76 -5.59 15.11
C GLN A 339 -34.12 -6.13 15.58
N TRP A 340 -34.98 -6.46 14.62
CA TRP A 340 -36.34 -6.93 14.83
C TRP A 340 -36.44 -8.46 14.69
N LYS A 341 -36.75 -9.15 15.79
CA LYS A 341 -37.08 -10.58 15.81
C LYS A 341 -38.54 -10.83 15.42
N ALA A 342 -38.84 -10.69 14.13
CA ALA A 342 -40.17 -10.86 13.56
C ALA A 342 -40.82 -12.21 13.97
N MET A 343 -40.08 -13.32 13.82
CA MET A 343 -40.48 -14.66 14.26
C MET A 343 -39.42 -15.29 15.17
N SER A 344 -39.74 -16.44 15.79
CA SER A 344 -38.77 -17.17 16.63
C SER A 344 -37.49 -17.55 15.87
N ASN A 345 -37.61 -17.74 14.55
CA ASN A 345 -36.57 -18.16 13.60
C ASN A 345 -36.31 -17.15 12.47
N LEU A 346 -36.87 -15.93 12.52
CA LEU A 346 -36.61 -14.88 11.52
C LEU A 346 -36.33 -13.56 12.24
N SER A 347 -35.17 -12.98 11.96
CA SER A 347 -34.81 -11.62 12.37
C SER A 347 -34.41 -10.77 11.18
N PHE A 348 -34.85 -9.51 11.19
CA PHE A 348 -34.35 -8.46 10.30
C PHE A 348 -33.48 -7.50 11.11
N THR A 349 -32.57 -6.81 10.42
CA THR A 349 -31.82 -5.69 10.98
C THR A 349 -31.80 -4.56 9.96
N PHE A 350 -32.26 -3.39 10.37
CA PHE A 350 -32.26 -2.17 9.56
C PHE A 350 -31.44 -1.10 10.27
N GLY A 351 -30.65 -0.32 9.55
CA GLY A 351 -29.93 0.79 10.12
C GLY A 351 -29.51 1.84 9.10
N VAL A 352 -29.15 3.01 9.59
CA VAL A 352 -28.60 4.12 8.82
C VAL A 352 -27.39 4.65 9.55
N HIS A 353 -26.26 4.76 8.86
CA HIS A 353 -25.08 5.51 9.31
C HIS A 353 -25.07 6.90 8.65
N TYR A 354 -24.49 7.87 9.34
CA TYR A 354 -24.21 9.19 8.81
C TYR A 354 -22.85 9.65 9.32
N ASP A 355 -21.92 9.85 8.38
CA ASP A 355 -20.54 10.24 8.66
C ASP A 355 -20.26 11.64 8.08
N VAL A 356 -19.50 12.48 8.78
CA VAL A 356 -19.05 13.79 8.27
C VAL A 356 -17.56 13.93 8.51
N ASP A 357 -16.84 14.14 7.41
CA ASP A 357 -15.41 14.43 7.38
C ASP A 357 -15.24 15.95 7.29
N GLN A 358 -14.93 16.60 8.42
CA GLN A 358 -14.66 18.03 8.47
C GLN A 358 -13.18 18.28 8.17
N LEU A 359 -12.92 18.46 6.88
CA LEU A 359 -11.63 18.76 6.32
C LEU A 359 -11.01 20.06 6.89
N PRO A 360 -9.66 20.16 6.94
CA PRO A 360 -8.97 21.37 7.42
C PRO A 360 -9.29 22.61 6.58
N SER A 361 -9.06 23.79 7.14
CA SER A 361 -9.19 25.04 6.38
C SER A 361 -8.13 25.16 5.28
N GLY A 362 -8.46 25.85 4.18
CA GLY A 362 -7.48 26.14 3.12
C GLY A 362 -6.23 26.89 3.62
N SER A 363 -6.38 27.69 4.68
CA SER A 363 -5.28 28.37 5.37
C SER A 363 -4.32 27.43 6.08
N GLU A 364 -4.81 26.40 6.79
CA GLU A 364 -3.95 25.39 7.44
C GLU A 364 -3.16 24.61 6.38
N LEU A 365 -3.79 24.27 5.26
CA LEU A 365 -3.17 23.53 4.15
C LEU A 365 -2.32 24.42 3.21
N LYS A 366 -2.10 25.71 3.57
CA LYS A 366 -1.32 26.69 2.79
C LYS A 366 -1.77 26.79 1.32
N GLN A 367 -3.07 26.63 1.07
CA GLN A 367 -3.66 26.60 -0.27
C GLN A 367 -3.84 28.01 -0.86
N VAL A 368 -3.96 28.05 -2.19
CA VAL A 368 -4.51 29.20 -2.92
C VAL A 368 -5.83 28.73 -3.53
N GLY A 369 -6.86 29.59 -3.50
CA GLY A 369 -8.24 29.17 -3.79
C GLY A 369 -8.87 28.44 -2.59
N GLY A 370 -10.12 28.79 -2.25
CA GLY A 370 -10.76 28.28 -1.03
C GLY A 370 -11.14 26.79 -1.10
N PHE A 371 -10.70 26.02 -0.10
CA PHE A 371 -11.08 24.62 0.13
C PHE A 371 -12.43 24.54 0.87
N HIS A 372 -13.45 23.95 0.25
CA HIS A 372 -14.77 23.76 0.86
C HIS A 372 -15.37 22.40 0.51
N ASN A 373 -14.68 21.33 0.91
CA ASN A 373 -15.05 19.96 0.53
C ASN A 373 -15.67 19.12 1.66
N THR A 374 -16.14 19.73 2.75
CA THR A 374 -16.94 19.03 3.78
C THR A 374 -18.24 18.54 3.16
N ASN A 375 -18.28 17.26 2.80
CA ASN A 375 -19.46 16.63 2.21
C ASN A 375 -20.40 16.20 3.33
N TYR A 376 -21.65 16.68 3.28
CA TYR A 376 -22.72 16.33 4.23
C TYR A 376 -23.70 15.29 3.67
N ASN A 377 -23.38 14.62 2.55
CA ASN A 377 -24.28 13.70 1.86
C ASN A 377 -23.98 12.20 2.12
N ASN A 378 -23.25 11.86 3.17
CA ASN A 378 -22.70 10.50 3.39
C ASN A 378 -23.67 9.59 4.18
N VAL A 379 -24.94 9.58 3.78
CA VAL A 379 -25.98 8.74 4.40
C VAL A 379 -25.88 7.31 3.87
N GLN A 380 -25.82 6.34 4.79
CA GLN A 380 -25.50 4.95 4.51
C GLN A 380 -26.58 4.01 5.07
N PRO A 381 -27.69 3.81 4.34
CA PRO A 381 -28.70 2.82 4.68
C PRO A 381 -28.15 1.39 4.54
N ARG A 382 -28.50 0.51 5.47
CA ARG A 382 -28.11 -0.91 5.51
C ARG A 382 -29.29 -1.76 5.99
N ALA A 383 -29.54 -2.87 5.32
CA ALA A 383 -30.60 -3.81 5.68
C ALA A 383 -30.10 -5.26 5.56
N SER A 384 -30.49 -6.12 6.50
CA SER A 384 -30.15 -7.55 6.48
C SER A 384 -31.22 -8.40 7.14
N PHE A 385 -31.15 -9.71 6.90
CA PHE A 385 -32.01 -10.71 7.52
C PHE A 385 -31.21 -11.98 7.88
N ALA A 386 -31.72 -12.72 8.86
CA ALA A 386 -31.29 -14.07 9.17
C ALA A 386 -32.53 -14.95 9.42
N TYR A 387 -32.64 -16.03 8.65
CA TYR A 387 -33.74 -16.99 8.68
C TYR A 387 -33.21 -18.39 9.02
N SER A 388 -33.68 -18.96 10.12
CA SER A 388 -33.33 -20.30 10.58
C SER A 388 -34.38 -21.32 10.16
N PHE A 389 -33.95 -22.43 9.57
CA PHE A 389 -34.80 -23.50 9.04
C PHE A 389 -34.36 -24.88 9.55
N ASN A 390 -35.15 -25.92 9.24
CA ASN A 390 -34.91 -27.31 9.67
C ASN A 390 -34.62 -27.46 11.17
N GLY A 391 -35.36 -26.72 12.01
CA GLY A 391 -35.22 -26.75 13.47
C GLY A 391 -33.88 -26.20 13.99
N GLY A 392 -33.25 -25.27 13.27
CA GLY A 392 -31.94 -24.70 13.63
C GLY A 392 -30.75 -25.34 12.91
N LYS A 393 -30.97 -26.41 12.14
CA LYS A 393 -29.91 -27.09 11.37
C LYS A 393 -29.50 -26.37 10.09
N GLY A 394 -30.25 -25.34 9.68
CA GLY A 394 -29.91 -24.52 8.54
C GLY A 394 -30.22 -23.05 8.81
N VAL A 395 -29.49 -22.17 8.15
CA VAL A 395 -29.67 -20.72 8.24
C VAL A 395 -29.37 -20.06 6.91
N VAL A 396 -30.27 -19.19 6.46
CA VAL A 396 -30.06 -18.25 5.36
C VAL A 396 -29.77 -16.89 5.96
N ARG A 397 -28.71 -16.22 5.51
CA ARG A 397 -28.38 -14.84 5.87
C ARG A 397 -28.24 -14.03 4.60
N GLY A 398 -28.71 -12.80 4.59
CA GLY A 398 -28.47 -11.92 3.46
C GLY A 398 -28.65 -10.47 3.85
N GLY A 399 -28.10 -9.56 3.04
CA GLY A 399 -28.23 -8.14 3.28
C GLY A 399 -27.62 -7.31 2.16
N ALA A 400 -27.95 -6.03 2.16
CA ALA A 400 -27.39 -5.04 1.26
C ALA A 400 -27.27 -3.68 1.97
N GLY A 401 -26.37 -2.84 1.49
CA GLY A 401 -26.22 -1.49 2.03
C GLY A 401 -25.22 -0.63 1.28
N LEU A 402 -25.21 0.63 1.67
CA LEU A 402 -24.23 1.63 1.24
C LEU A 402 -23.14 1.81 2.31
N PHE A 403 -21.91 1.99 1.84
CA PHE A 403 -20.73 2.17 2.66
C PHE A 403 -19.86 3.27 2.04
N VAL A 404 -19.70 4.39 2.74
CA VAL A 404 -18.85 5.50 2.29
C VAL A 404 -17.45 5.30 2.88
N ALA A 405 -16.43 5.54 2.07
CA ALA A 405 -15.05 5.55 2.55
C ALA A 405 -14.65 6.97 2.99
N PRO A 406 -13.98 7.14 4.15
CA PRO A 406 -13.35 8.42 4.48
C PRO A 406 -12.25 8.73 3.45
N PHE A 407 -11.88 10.01 3.31
CA PHE A 407 -10.80 10.34 2.39
C PHE A 407 -9.45 9.88 2.96
N VAL A 408 -8.64 9.21 2.14
CA VAL A 408 -7.30 8.76 2.56
C VAL A 408 -6.35 9.96 2.48
N TYR A 409 -6.02 10.54 3.64
CA TYR A 409 -5.23 11.78 3.73
C TYR A 409 -3.82 11.65 3.15
N SER A 410 -3.19 10.48 3.20
CA SER A 410 -1.86 10.26 2.58
C SER A 410 -1.87 10.55 1.08
N ASP A 411 -2.98 10.28 0.40
CA ASP A 411 -3.11 10.45 -1.04
C ASP A 411 -3.29 11.95 -1.39
N ILE A 412 -3.89 12.72 -0.48
CA ILE A 412 -3.89 14.20 -0.55
C ILE A 412 -2.49 14.75 -0.25
N LEU A 413 -1.74 14.16 0.68
CA LEU A 413 -0.41 14.67 1.07
C LEU A 413 0.65 14.57 -0.04
N VAL A 414 0.51 13.65 -1.00
CA VAL A 414 1.34 13.65 -2.23
C VAL A 414 0.97 14.84 -3.12
N SER A 415 -0.34 15.08 -3.30
CA SER A 415 -0.86 16.27 -3.99
C SER A 415 -0.47 17.58 -3.29
N TRP A 416 -0.20 17.53 -1.97
CA TRP A 416 0.13 18.67 -1.13
C TRP A 416 1.42 19.41 -1.52
N VAL A 417 2.38 18.75 -2.18
CA VAL A 417 3.58 19.43 -2.70
C VAL A 417 3.74 19.33 -4.21
N GLY A 418 2.79 18.67 -4.88
CA GLY A 418 2.79 18.52 -6.33
C GLY A 418 2.44 19.80 -7.07
N ALA A 419 1.51 20.60 -6.55
CA ALA A 419 0.82 21.63 -7.34
C ALA A 419 1.41 23.04 -7.18
N SER A 420 2.00 23.54 -8.27
CA SER A 420 2.43 24.93 -8.42
C SER A 420 1.26 25.93 -8.49
N GLU A 421 1.57 27.20 -8.23
CA GLU A 421 0.61 28.32 -8.30
C GLU A 421 -0.02 28.43 -9.70
N PHE A 422 -1.35 28.62 -9.71
CA PHE A 422 -2.22 28.42 -10.87
C PHE A 422 -1.84 29.21 -12.12
N SER A 423 -0.98 28.62 -12.95
CA SER A 423 -0.83 29.03 -14.34
C SER A 423 -2.01 28.45 -15.11
N TYR A 424 -2.92 29.30 -15.58
CA TYR A 424 -3.95 28.93 -16.56
C TYR A 424 -3.27 28.20 -17.73
N MET A 425 -3.81 27.08 -18.18
CA MET A 425 -3.36 26.50 -19.45
C MET A 425 -3.86 27.40 -20.59
N ASN A 426 -3.02 27.63 -21.60
CA ASN A 426 -3.38 28.51 -22.72
C ASN A 426 -4.52 27.92 -23.57
N GLN A 427 -4.49 26.61 -23.83
CA GLN A 427 -5.49 25.89 -24.62
C GLN A 427 -5.74 24.47 -24.05
N PRO A 428 -6.40 24.34 -22.89
CA PRO A 428 -6.64 23.04 -22.28
C PRO A 428 -7.80 22.29 -22.93
N LEU A 429 -7.65 20.98 -23.14
CA LEU A 429 -8.76 20.10 -23.54
C LEU A 429 -9.82 19.93 -22.43
N LEU A 430 -9.43 20.12 -21.15
CA LEU A 430 -10.34 20.07 -20.00
C LEU A 430 -10.74 21.48 -19.53
N PRO A 431 -12.04 21.86 -19.56
CA PRO A 431 -12.49 23.21 -19.22
C PRO A 431 -12.10 23.70 -17.82
N GLU A 432 -11.93 22.80 -16.85
CA GLU A 432 -11.48 23.18 -15.50
C GLU A 432 -10.12 23.90 -15.49
N PHE A 433 -9.25 23.62 -16.45
CA PHE A 433 -7.89 24.18 -16.55
C PHE A 433 -7.82 25.54 -17.25
N ALA A 434 -8.92 25.98 -17.88
CA ALA A 434 -9.03 27.32 -18.45
C ALA A 434 -9.25 28.39 -17.35
N ASN A 435 -9.84 28.00 -16.22
CA ASN A 435 -9.87 28.82 -14.99
C ASN A 435 -9.65 27.96 -13.74
N PRO A 436 -8.39 27.58 -13.45
CA PRO A 436 -8.06 26.73 -12.32
C PRO A 436 -8.50 27.31 -10.97
N SER A 437 -8.40 28.64 -10.80
CA SER A 437 -8.69 29.33 -9.54
C SER A 437 -10.12 29.14 -9.00
N GLN A 438 -11.08 28.82 -9.90
CA GLN A 438 -12.47 28.58 -9.55
C GLN A 438 -12.80 27.09 -9.42
N ASN A 439 -12.18 26.24 -10.24
CA ASN A 439 -12.61 24.86 -10.47
C ASN A 439 -11.71 23.80 -9.83
N LEU A 440 -10.43 24.13 -9.60
CA LEU A 440 -9.39 23.22 -9.16
C LEU A 440 -8.81 23.66 -7.82
N ILE A 441 -8.20 22.72 -7.12
CA ILE A 441 -7.38 22.95 -5.94
C ILE A 441 -5.95 22.53 -6.28
N GLY A 442 -5.01 23.45 -6.05
CA GLY A 442 -3.58 23.18 -5.94
C GLY A 442 -3.17 23.41 -4.50
N PHE A 443 -2.45 22.45 -3.93
CA PHE A 443 -2.11 22.43 -2.51
C PHE A 443 -0.66 22.89 -2.26
N GLY A 444 -0.41 23.45 -1.07
CA GLY A 444 0.92 23.60 -0.43
C GLY A 444 2.00 24.49 -1.10
N PRO A 445 2.89 25.08 -0.28
CA PRO A 445 3.74 26.23 -0.61
C PRO A 445 4.98 25.93 -1.48
N SER A 446 5.04 24.77 -2.11
CA SER A 446 6.06 24.37 -3.10
C SER A 446 5.38 23.59 -4.22
N GLY A 447 5.99 23.59 -5.40
CA GLY A 447 5.58 22.72 -6.51
C GLY A 447 6.76 21.97 -7.08
N VAL A 448 6.49 20.98 -7.93
CA VAL A 448 7.54 20.26 -8.64
C VAL A 448 7.88 20.97 -9.95
N VAL A 449 9.16 21.17 -10.19
CA VAL A 449 9.72 21.69 -11.43
C VAL A 449 10.80 20.76 -11.95
N GLY A 450 11.19 20.93 -13.21
CA GLY A 450 12.29 20.16 -13.77
C GLY A 450 12.63 20.50 -15.21
N ALA A 451 13.62 19.79 -15.73
CA ALA A 451 14.00 19.82 -17.13
C ALA A 451 14.19 18.39 -17.67
N CYS A 452 14.07 18.23 -19.00
CA CYS A 452 14.11 16.92 -19.63
C CYS A 452 14.57 16.99 -21.10
N ASP A 453 15.01 15.87 -21.68
CA ASP A 453 15.64 15.83 -23.01
C ASP A 453 14.59 15.56 -24.12
N PRO A 454 14.36 16.52 -25.04
CA PRO A 454 13.34 16.43 -26.08
C PRO A 454 13.61 15.30 -27.10
N ASN A 455 14.85 14.81 -27.17
CA ASN A 455 15.24 13.73 -28.10
C ASN A 455 15.05 12.34 -27.51
N LEU A 456 14.84 12.25 -26.18
CA LEU A 456 14.72 10.99 -25.44
C LEU A 456 13.27 10.70 -25.04
N VAL A 457 12.46 11.75 -24.84
CA VAL A 457 11.06 11.70 -24.41
C VAL A 457 10.27 12.84 -25.09
N PRO A 458 10.03 12.77 -26.41
CA PRO A 458 9.50 13.88 -27.20
C PRO A 458 8.09 14.34 -26.81
N GLY A 459 7.22 13.45 -26.32
CA GLY A 459 5.89 13.82 -25.82
C GLY A 459 5.95 14.57 -24.49
N LEU A 460 6.82 14.13 -23.57
CA LEU A 460 7.01 14.74 -22.24
C LEU A 460 7.57 16.17 -22.34
N CYS A 461 8.37 16.43 -23.39
CA CYS A 461 9.36 17.50 -23.38
C CYS A 461 9.53 18.19 -24.74
N VAL A 462 8.58 19.02 -25.17
CA VAL A 462 8.81 19.87 -26.37
C VAL A 462 9.59 21.14 -26.05
N ASN A 463 10.46 21.57 -26.96
CA ASN A 463 11.18 22.86 -26.90
C ASN A 463 12.06 23.09 -25.65
N PHE A 464 12.72 22.04 -25.16
CA PHE A 464 13.73 22.16 -24.11
C PHE A 464 15.12 22.52 -24.66
N PRO A 465 15.91 23.35 -23.97
CA PRO A 465 17.33 23.52 -24.29
C PRO A 465 18.08 22.22 -23.96
N GLY A 466 18.96 21.77 -24.87
CA GLY A 466 19.74 20.54 -24.74
C GLY A 466 20.88 20.60 -23.70
N THR A 467 20.66 21.22 -22.54
CA THR A 467 21.66 21.44 -21.48
C THR A 467 21.50 20.50 -20.29
N LEU A 468 20.45 19.67 -20.25
CA LEU A 468 20.07 18.83 -19.11
C LEU A 468 21.23 18.04 -18.47
N ARG A 469 22.10 17.42 -19.28
CA ARG A 469 23.30 16.73 -18.80
C ARG A 469 24.20 17.69 -18.01
N THR A 470 24.50 18.85 -18.56
CA THR A 470 25.31 19.90 -17.92
C THR A 470 24.64 20.41 -16.65
N ASP A 471 23.33 20.66 -16.69
CA ASP A 471 22.58 21.16 -15.54
C ASP A 471 22.57 20.17 -14.37
N PHE A 472 22.36 18.88 -14.65
CA PHE A 472 22.45 17.82 -13.63
C PHE A 472 23.86 17.64 -13.08
N PHE A 473 24.90 17.68 -13.94
CA PHE A 473 26.29 17.60 -13.49
C PHE A 473 26.69 18.82 -12.64
N ASN A 474 26.23 20.02 -12.99
CA ASN A 474 26.41 21.23 -12.17
C ASN A 474 25.71 21.09 -10.81
N PHE A 475 24.49 20.55 -10.78
CA PHE A 475 23.79 20.26 -9.54
C PHE A 475 24.57 19.30 -8.63
N VAL A 476 25.08 18.19 -9.17
CA VAL A 476 25.85 17.19 -8.41
C VAL A 476 27.18 17.78 -7.91
N ASN A 477 27.95 18.45 -8.77
CA ASN A 477 29.33 18.82 -8.47
C ASN A 477 29.48 20.20 -7.80
N SER A 478 28.53 21.13 -7.99
CA SER A 478 28.60 22.51 -7.44
C SER A 478 27.34 22.97 -6.71
N GLY A 479 26.32 22.10 -6.60
CA GLY A 479 25.06 22.41 -5.93
C GLY A 479 24.18 23.41 -6.68
N GLN A 480 24.50 23.72 -7.94
CA GLN A 480 23.76 24.68 -8.76
C GLN A 480 22.52 24.03 -9.38
N TYR A 481 21.33 24.53 -9.03
CA TYR A 481 20.09 24.16 -9.71
C TYR A 481 20.03 24.74 -11.14
N PRO A 482 19.29 24.10 -12.07
CA PRO A 482 19.13 24.59 -13.44
C PRO A 482 18.56 26.02 -13.48
N ALA A 483 18.87 26.75 -14.55
CA ALA A 483 18.40 28.12 -14.71
C ALA A 483 16.86 28.19 -14.86
N PRO A 484 16.16 29.20 -14.29
CA PRO A 484 14.69 29.21 -14.26
C PRO A 484 13.99 29.16 -15.62
N ASN A 485 14.63 29.65 -16.68
CA ASN A 485 14.12 29.60 -18.05
C ASN A 485 14.18 28.21 -18.70
N ALA A 486 15.02 27.31 -18.18
CA ALA A 486 15.09 25.91 -18.59
C ALA A 486 14.02 25.04 -17.90
N LEU A 487 13.37 25.53 -16.84
CA LEU A 487 12.42 24.76 -16.05
C LEU A 487 11.01 24.73 -16.67
N ARG A 488 10.29 23.64 -16.38
CA ARG A 488 8.85 23.47 -16.56
C ARG A 488 8.21 22.97 -15.28
N GLN A 489 6.90 23.17 -15.14
CA GLN A 489 6.13 22.70 -13.98
C GLN A 489 5.65 21.26 -14.22
N PHE A 490 5.68 20.41 -13.19
CA PHE A 490 5.20 19.02 -13.23
C PHE A 490 4.16 18.79 -12.12
N PRO A 491 2.93 19.31 -12.25
CA PRO A 491 1.94 19.27 -11.18
C PRO A 491 1.48 17.85 -10.88
N LEU A 492 1.76 17.34 -9.68
CA LEU A 492 1.48 15.94 -9.32
C LEU A 492 0.10 15.69 -8.69
N GLY A 493 -0.76 16.70 -8.61
CA GLY A 493 -2.07 16.53 -7.98
C GLY A 493 -2.93 17.77 -7.97
N TYR A 494 -3.52 18.12 -9.11
CA TYR A 494 -4.73 18.93 -9.11
C TYR A 494 -5.93 18.07 -8.75
N ALA A 495 -6.82 18.59 -7.90
CA ALA A 495 -8.10 17.96 -7.58
C ALA A 495 -9.26 18.88 -7.93
N LYS A 496 -10.41 18.30 -8.32
CA LYS A 496 -11.65 19.06 -8.52
C LYS A 496 -12.11 19.66 -7.19
N LYS A 497 -12.53 20.92 -7.20
CA LYS A 497 -12.88 21.68 -5.98
C LYS A 497 -13.93 21.01 -5.08
N ASN A 498 -14.93 20.39 -5.70
CA ASN A 498 -16.00 19.65 -5.02
C ASN A 498 -15.79 18.15 -5.29
N PHE A 499 -14.87 17.52 -4.56
CA PHE A 499 -14.51 16.11 -4.75
C PHE A 499 -15.39 15.21 -3.86
N PRO A 500 -16.31 14.41 -4.43
CA PRO A 500 -17.20 13.57 -3.64
C PRO A 500 -16.44 12.42 -2.97
N GLN A 501 -16.90 12.01 -1.78
CA GLN A 501 -16.33 10.83 -1.12
C GLN A 501 -16.62 9.54 -1.92
N PRO A 502 -15.67 8.58 -1.95
CA PRO A 502 -15.89 7.27 -2.55
C PRO A 502 -17.00 6.49 -1.85
N LEU A 503 -17.77 5.73 -2.63
CA LEU A 503 -18.92 4.96 -2.16
C LEU A 503 -18.79 3.52 -2.63
N SER A 504 -19.24 2.56 -1.82
CA SER A 504 -19.49 1.19 -2.27
C SER A 504 -20.92 0.73 -1.96
N GLU A 505 -21.53 0.12 -2.96
CA GLU A 505 -22.73 -0.69 -2.85
C GLU A 505 -22.28 -2.12 -2.56
N GLN A 506 -22.83 -2.76 -1.53
CA GLN A 506 -22.47 -4.14 -1.18
C GLN A 506 -23.71 -4.96 -0.93
N ALA A 507 -23.71 -6.21 -1.39
CA ALA A 507 -24.75 -7.19 -1.14
C ALA A 507 -24.17 -8.58 -0.91
N SER A 508 -24.80 -9.37 -0.04
CA SER A 508 -24.42 -10.76 0.21
C SER A 508 -25.61 -11.65 0.50
N LEU A 509 -25.45 -12.94 0.16
CA LEU A 509 -26.38 -14.02 0.48
C LEU A 509 -25.57 -15.26 0.84
N GLU A 510 -25.89 -15.90 1.97
CA GLU A 510 -25.26 -17.12 2.45
C GLU A 510 -26.32 -18.12 2.92
N VAL A 511 -26.12 -19.39 2.60
CA VAL A 511 -26.89 -20.52 3.14
C VAL A 511 -25.91 -21.48 3.82
N GLU A 512 -25.96 -21.60 5.15
CA GLU A 512 -25.26 -22.64 5.91
C GLU A 512 -26.25 -23.76 6.26
N HIS A 513 -25.86 -25.02 6.04
CA HIS A 513 -26.61 -26.20 6.46
C HIS A 513 -25.70 -27.26 7.10
N GLN A 514 -26.14 -27.76 8.26
CA GLN A 514 -25.57 -28.91 8.95
C GLN A 514 -25.94 -30.22 8.23
N LEU A 515 -24.97 -30.83 7.55
CA LEU A 515 -25.14 -32.08 6.79
C LEU A 515 -25.07 -33.34 7.67
N GLY A 516 -24.34 -33.27 8.79
CA GLY A 516 -24.11 -34.39 9.71
C GLY A 516 -24.21 -33.97 11.17
N LYS A 517 -23.63 -34.74 12.11
CA LYS A 517 -23.60 -34.30 13.52
C LYS A 517 -22.66 -33.11 13.73
N ASP A 518 -21.57 -33.07 12.98
CA ASP A 518 -20.43 -32.15 13.15
C ASP A 518 -19.93 -31.53 11.83
N LEU A 519 -20.61 -31.77 10.71
CA LEU A 519 -20.24 -31.26 9.38
C LEU A 519 -21.25 -30.21 8.90
N TYR A 520 -20.74 -29.07 8.43
CA TYR A 520 -21.50 -27.92 7.95
C TYR A 520 -21.01 -27.52 6.57
N LEU A 521 -21.94 -27.33 5.63
CA LEU A 521 -21.69 -26.78 4.30
C LEU A 521 -22.30 -25.38 4.23
N SER A 522 -21.52 -24.40 3.78
CA SER A 522 -22.01 -23.05 3.49
C SER A 522 -21.79 -22.71 2.03
N LEU A 523 -22.83 -22.16 1.40
CA LEU A 523 -22.78 -21.62 0.04
C LEU A 523 -23.03 -20.12 0.12
N GLY A 524 -22.08 -19.32 -0.35
CA GLY A 524 -22.14 -17.86 -0.27
C GLY A 524 -22.03 -17.20 -1.64
N TYR A 525 -22.62 -16.02 -1.75
CA TYR A 525 -22.42 -15.08 -2.84
C TYR A 525 -22.20 -13.67 -2.27
N GLN A 526 -21.20 -12.97 -2.78
CA GLN A 526 -20.92 -11.58 -2.45
C GLN A 526 -20.80 -10.76 -3.73
N TRP A 527 -21.42 -9.58 -3.72
CA TRP A 527 -21.30 -8.56 -4.74
C TRP A 527 -20.87 -7.24 -4.09
N MET A 528 -19.95 -6.54 -4.74
CA MET A 528 -19.52 -5.19 -4.39
C MET A 528 -19.38 -4.37 -5.66
N HIS A 529 -19.86 -3.13 -5.62
CA HIS A 529 -19.63 -2.12 -6.63
C HIS A 529 -19.14 -0.84 -5.94
N ALA A 530 -17.83 -0.61 -5.99
CA ALA A 530 -17.20 0.62 -5.56
C ALA A 530 -17.22 1.63 -6.71
N MET A 531 -17.49 2.90 -6.40
CA MET A 531 -17.64 3.99 -7.35
C MET A 531 -17.11 5.30 -6.78
N ARG A 532 -16.83 6.28 -7.65
CA ARG A 532 -16.22 7.58 -7.30
C ARG A 532 -14.82 7.42 -6.67
N LEU A 533 -14.13 6.33 -7.01
CA LEU A 533 -12.74 6.13 -6.60
C LEU A 533 -11.86 7.19 -7.27
N PRO A 534 -10.84 7.72 -6.59
CA PRO A 534 -9.89 8.65 -7.18
C PRO A 534 -9.06 7.93 -8.26
N VAL A 535 -9.03 8.51 -9.45
CA VAL A 535 -8.17 8.08 -10.56
C VAL A 535 -7.34 9.28 -10.99
N TYR A 536 -6.02 9.09 -11.05
CA TYR A 536 -5.09 10.07 -11.58
C TYR A 536 -5.05 9.92 -13.12
N SER A 537 -4.83 11.03 -13.82
CA SER A 537 -4.55 11.02 -15.26
C SER A 537 -3.55 12.13 -15.56
N SER A 538 -2.58 11.88 -16.43
CA SER A 538 -1.92 12.98 -17.17
C SER A 538 -2.96 13.63 -18.08
N ILE A 539 -2.94 14.96 -18.21
CA ILE A 539 -3.95 15.72 -18.98
C ILE A 539 -3.38 16.85 -19.83
N ASN A 540 -2.04 16.95 -19.93
CA ASN A 540 -1.39 18.04 -20.67
C ASN A 540 -1.09 17.69 -22.13
N ALA A 541 -1.58 16.56 -22.66
CA ALA A 541 -1.41 16.25 -24.08
C ALA A 541 -2.43 17.00 -24.96
N ASP A 542 -2.17 17.08 -26.26
CA ASP A 542 -3.04 17.73 -27.25
C ASP A 542 -3.17 16.93 -28.55
N CYS A 543 -4.25 17.15 -29.29
CA CYS A 543 -4.47 16.64 -30.65
C CYS A 543 -4.65 17.78 -31.66
N PRO A 544 -4.37 17.57 -32.95
CA PRO A 544 -4.25 18.66 -33.93
C PRO A 544 -5.45 19.63 -33.95
N GLY A 545 -5.22 20.85 -33.44
CA GLY A 545 -6.22 21.90 -33.37
C GLY A 545 -7.17 21.81 -32.17
N HIS A 546 -6.79 21.14 -31.09
CA HIS A 546 -7.59 20.90 -29.88
C HIS A 546 -8.87 20.07 -30.14
N VAL A 547 -8.81 19.15 -31.10
CA VAL A 547 -9.94 18.30 -31.50
C VAL A 547 -9.52 16.83 -31.51
N GLU A 548 -10.12 16.03 -30.63
CA GLU A 548 -9.83 14.60 -30.48
C GLU A 548 -10.09 13.77 -31.75
N ALA A 549 -11.11 14.13 -32.53
CA ALA A 549 -11.35 13.50 -33.83
C ALA A 549 -10.16 13.62 -34.79
N ASN A 550 -9.29 14.63 -34.60
CA ASN A 550 -8.10 14.87 -35.42
C ASN A 550 -6.84 14.16 -34.88
N CYS A 551 -6.87 13.50 -33.71
CA CYS A 551 -5.73 12.73 -33.23
C CYS A 551 -5.31 11.70 -34.31
N PRO A 552 -4.03 11.62 -34.70
CA PRO A 552 -3.47 10.43 -35.31
C PRO A 552 -3.76 9.19 -34.44
N ARG A 553 -3.74 8.00 -35.03
CA ARG A 553 -4.05 6.75 -34.32
C ARG A 553 -3.06 5.63 -34.66
N LEU A 554 -2.76 4.79 -33.67
CA LEU A 554 -2.08 3.51 -33.86
C LEU A 554 -2.96 2.54 -34.69
N PRO A 555 -2.40 1.45 -35.25
CA PRO A 555 -3.15 0.47 -36.01
C PRO A 555 -4.35 -0.14 -35.27
N SER A 556 -4.30 -0.23 -33.94
CA SER A 556 -5.42 -0.64 -33.07
C SER A 556 -6.57 0.37 -32.96
N GLY A 557 -6.33 1.64 -33.34
CA GLY A 557 -7.25 2.75 -33.14
C GLY A 557 -6.98 3.61 -31.90
N LYS A 558 -6.01 3.27 -31.03
CA LYS A 558 -5.57 4.14 -29.92
C LYS A 558 -5.09 5.49 -30.45
N GLU A 559 -5.46 6.59 -29.79
CA GLU A 559 -4.98 7.94 -30.08
C GLU A 559 -3.46 8.07 -29.91
N ILE A 560 -2.86 8.91 -30.77
CA ILE A 560 -1.50 9.43 -30.64
C ILE A 560 -1.61 10.95 -30.56
N PHE A 561 -1.16 11.53 -29.47
CA PHE A 561 -1.14 12.97 -29.22
C PHE A 561 0.01 13.65 -29.97
N SER A 562 -0.10 14.97 -30.16
CA SER A 562 0.83 15.77 -30.98
C SER A 562 1.85 16.56 -30.16
N GLY A 563 2.00 16.24 -28.87
CA GLY A 563 2.75 17.02 -27.88
C GLY A 563 1.82 17.75 -26.90
N PRO A 564 2.35 18.64 -26.05
CA PRO A 564 1.59 19.19 -24.94
C PRO A 564 0.70 20.40 -25.29
N ALA A 565 -0.48 20.44 -24.67
CA ALA A 565 -1.47 21.51 -24.72
C ALA A 565 -0.95 22.85 -24.15
N ASP A 566 -0.07 22.80 -23.16
CA ASP A 566 0.68 23.97 -22.71
C ASP A 566 2.18 23.63 -22.49
N PRO A 567 3.09 24.21 -23.29
CA PRO A 567 4.52 23.88 -23.26
C PRO A 567 5.26 24.45 -22.04
N ARG A 568 4.58 25.12 -21.09
CA ARG A 568 5.13 25.51 -19.79
C ARG A 568 5.07 24.39 -18.75
N PHE A 569 4.31 23.34 -19.03
CA PHE A 569 4.15 22.17 -18.17
C PHE A 569 4.75 20.92 -18.85
N GLY A 570 5.22 19.97 -18.05
CA GLY A 570 5.42 18.58 -18.48
C GLY A 570 4.10 17.81 -18.39
N PHE A 571 4.13 16.58 -17.88
CA PHE A 571 2.87 15.92 -17.48
C PHE A 571 2.18 16.66 -16.33
N VAL A 572 0.84 16.60 -16.31
CA VAL A 572 -0.01 17.28 -15.31
C VAL A 572 -1.00 16.27 -14.77
N LEU A 573 -0.83 15.85 -13.53
CA LEU A 573 -1.70 14.87 -12.89
C LEU A 573 -2.96 15.53 -12.32
N TYR A 574 -4.12 15.09 -12.84
CA TYR A 574 -5.44 15.50 -12.39
C TYR A 574 -6.20 14.33 -11.77
N VAL A 575 -6.64 14.49 -10.52
CA VAL A 575 -7.42 13.48 -9.79
C VAL A 575 -8.90 13.65 -10.07
N LYS A 576 -9.52 12.62 -10.65
CA LYS A 576 -10.93 12.56 -11.03
C LYS A 576 -11.68 11.50 -10.21
N PRO A 577 -12.90 11.75 -9.71
CA PRO A 577 -13.74 10.79 -8.99
C PRO A 577 -14.49 9.87 -9.96
N ILE A 578 -13.77 9.25 -10.91
CA ILE A 578 -14.35 8.46 -12.02
C ILE A 578 -14.12 6.95 -11.87
N GLY A 579 -13.24 6.53 -10.96
CA GLY A 579 -12.91 5.13 -10.79
C GLY A 579 -14.09 4.31 -10.24
N PHE A 580 -14.17 3.07 -10.71
CA PHE A 580 -15.06 2.06 -10.17
C PHE A 580 -14.33 0.72 -10.09
N SER A 581 -14.84 -0.16 -9.21
CA SER A 581 -14.46 -1.57 -9.14
C SER A 581 -15.69 -2.42 -8.87
N ILE A 582 -15.86 -3.48 -9.64
CA ILE A 582 -16.97 -4.44 -9.52
C ILE A 582 -16.39 -5.80 -9.16
N TYR A 583 -16.72 -6.29 -7.96
CA TYR A 583 -16.31 -7.59 -7.47
C TYR A 583 -17.51 -8.53 -7.29
N ASN A 584 -17.40 -9.74 -7.83
CA ASN A 584 -18.38 -10.81 -7.67
C ASN A 584 -17.64 -12.04 -7.15
N ALA A 585 -18.14 -12.70 -6.11
CA ALA A 585 -17.55 -13.94 -5.59
C ALA A 585 -18.61 -14.94 -5.15
N GLY A 586 -18.48 -16.17 -5.66
CA GLY A 586 -19.15 -17.35 -5.12
C GLY A 586 -18.20 -18.09 -4.16
N THR A 587 -18.69 -18.49 -3.00
CA THR A 587 -17.93 -19.24 -2.00
C THR A 587 -18.59 -20.56 -1.66
N VAL A 588 -17.77 -21.59 -1.48
CA VAL A 588 -18.16 -22.90 -0.95
C VAL A 588 -17.27 -23.18 0.26
N SER A 589 -17.88 -23.29 1.44
CA SER A 589 -17.18 -23.59 2.68
C SER A 589 -17.63 -24.92 3.26
N LEU A 590 -16.69 -25.75 3.68
CA LEU A 590 -16.96 -27.00 4.39
C LEU A 590 -16.23 -26.98 5.73
N ARG A 591 -17.01 -26.91 6.82
CA ARG A 591 -16.51 -26.86 8.20
C ARG A 591 -16.86 -28.16 8.92
N LYS A 592 -15.85 -28.89 9.40
CA LYS A 592 -16.02 -29.97 10.37
C LYS A 592 -15.65 -29.46 11.76
N ALA A 593 -16.58 -29.51 12.71
CA ALA A 593 -16.30 -29.23 14.12
C ALA A 593 -15.32 -30.26 14.72
N PHE A 594 -14.61 -29.89 15.78
CA PHE A 594 -13.64 -30.78 16.41
C PHE A 594 -14.34 -31.97 17.06
N SER A 595 -14.11 -33.15 16.49
CA SER A 595 -14.68 -34.44 16.92
C SER A 595 -13.74 -35.55 16.45
N HIS A 596 -13.72 -36.69 17.13
CA HIS A 596 -12.86 -37.83 16.75
C HIS A 596 -11.38 -37.42 16.55
N HIS A 597 -10.92 -36.49 17.40
CA HIS A 597 -9.56 -35.91 17.42
C HIS A 597 -9.15 -35.02 16.22
N PHE A 598 -10.06 -34.55 15.37
CA PHE A 598 -9.73 -33.55 14.35
C PHE A 598 -10.86 -32.57 14.00
N ASN A 599 -10.47 -31.40 13.49
CA ASN A 599 -11.34 -30.47 12.77
C ASN A 599 -10.72 -30.13 11.41
N PHE A 600 -11.53 -29.55 10.53
CA PHE A 600 -11.02 -28.82 9.37
C PHE A 600 -12.00 -27.72 8.96
N LEU A 601 -11.45 -26.72 8.26
CA LEU A 601 -12.18 -25.71 7.53
C LEU A 601 -11.58 -25.64 6.12
N THR A 602 -12.41 -25.90 5.12
CA THR A 602 -12.05 -25.79 3.70
C THR A 602 -12.89 -24.68 3.08
N ASN A 603 -12.27 -23.78 2.31
CA ASN A 603 -12.98 -22.77 1.54
C ASN A 603 -12.50 -22.79 0.09
N TYR A 604 -13.44 -22.71 -0.84
CA TYR A 604 -13.18 -22.45 -2.24
C TYR A 604 -13.93 -21.19 -2.67
N THR A 605 -13.22 -20.26 -3.28
CA THR A 605 -13.76 -19.01 -3.82
C THR A 605 -13.53 -18.98 -5.32
N TYR A 606 -14.60 -18.70 -6.06
CA TYR A 606 -14.54 -18.32 -7.47
C TYR A 606 -14.95 -16.85 -7.59
N SER A 607 -14.03 -16.01 -8.06
CA SER A 607 -14.16 -14.55 -8.00
C SER A 607 -13.92 -13.87 -9.35
N LYS A 608 -14.52 -12.69 -9.55
CA LYS A 608 -14.19 -11.75 -10.64
C LYS A 608 -14.09 -10.32 -10.11
N SER A 609 -12.96 -9.66 -10.37
CA SER A 609 -12.74 -8.23 -10.20
C SER A 609 -12.67 -7.55 -11.58
N ILE A 610 -13.31 -6.39 -11.74
CA ILE A 610 -13.26 -5.55 -12.96
C ILE A 610 -13.18 -4.09 -12.53
N ASP A 611 -12.26 -3.32 -13.11
CA ASP A 611 -12.03 -1.91 -12.81
C ASP A 611 -11.50 -1.13 -14.03
N ILE A 612 -11.29 0.19 -13.88
CA ILE A 612 -10.55 1.04 -14.84
C ILE A 612 -9.17 1.48 -14.34
N SER A 613 -8.87 1.20 -13.07
CA SER A 613 -7.59 1.43 -12.41
C SER A 613 -7.65 0.70 -11.07
N THR A 614 -6.72 -0.23 -10.80
CA THR A 614 -6.81 -1.10 -9.61
C THR A 614 -6.15 -0.49 -8.38
N THR A 615 -5.11 0.33 -8.56
CA THR A 615 -4.35 1.01 -7.50
C THR A 615 -3.97 2.41 -7.93
N VAL A 616 -3.94 3.36 -6.99
CA VAL A 616 -3.40 4.71 -7.20
C VAL A 616 -1.87 4.65 -7.31
N ASN A 617 -1.37 4.45 -8.53
CA ASN A 617 0.04 4.57 -8.91
C ASN A 617 0.14 5.06 -10.37
N LEU A 618 1.34 5.42 -10.82
CA LEU A 618 1.54 5.96 -12.19
C LEU A 618 1.26 4.91 -13.29
N PRO A 619 1.69 3.63 -13.18
CA PRO A 619 1.45 2.65 -14.25
C PRO A 619 0.00 2.17 -14.42
N ASN A 620 -0.84 2.26 -13.37
CA ASN A 620 -2.24 1.84 -13.42
C ASN A 620 -3.21 2.99 -13.78
N THR A 621 -2.73 4.16 -14.22
CA THR A 621 -3.63 5.21 -14.73
C THR A 621 -4.17 4.86 -16.13
N PRO A 622 -5.39 5.29 -16.51
CA PRO A 622 -5.89 5.09 -17.86
C PRO A 622 -5.00 5.75 -18.93
N GLU A 623 -4.70 5.02 -20.00
CA GLU A 623 -3.79 5.43 -21.09
C GLU A 623 -4.39 6.57 -21.94
N ASN A 624 -5.71 6.64 -22.06
CA ASN A 624 -6.43 7.78 -22.63
C ASN A 624 -7.24 8.47 -21.51
N TYR A 625 -6.88 9.73 -21.17
CA TYR A 625 -7.53 10.50 -20.12
C TYR A 625 -8.86 11.17 -20.53
N LEU A 626 -9.13 11.25 -21.84
CA LEU A 626 -10.39 11.69 -22.42
C LEU A 626 -11.42 10.56 -22.39
N HIS A 627 -10.98 9.32 -22.70
CA HIS A 627 -11.78 8.09 -22.69
C HIS A 627 -11.27 7.01 -21.71
N PRO A 628 -11.23 7.30 -20.39
CA PRO A 628 -10.74 6.36 -19.37
C PRO A 628 -11.61 5.10 -19.21
N GLU A 629 -12.79 5.05 -19.80
CA GLU A 629 -13.65 3.86 -19.87
C GLU A 629 -13.12 2.76 -20.80
N PHE A 630 -12.27 3.10 -21.77
CA PHE A 630 -11.62 2.10 -22.64
C PHE A 630 -10.66 1.20 -21.86
N ASP A 631 -10.18 1.69 -20.71
CA ASP A 631 -9.37 0.96 -19.74
C ASP A 631 -10.16 -0.07 -18.91
N ARG A 632 -11.44 -0.32 -19.18
CA ARG A 632 -12.24 -1.29 -18.40
C ARG A 632 -11.78 -2.73 -18.63
N ALA A 633 -11.04 -3.28 -17.67
CA ALA A 633 -10.42 -4.62 -17.75
C ALA A 633 -10.64 -5.44 -16.47
N VAL A 634 -10.12 -6.67 -16.45
CA VAL A 634 -9.96 -7.45 -15.21
C VAL A 634 -8.95 -6.73 -14.31
N GLY A 635 -9.19 -6.65 -13.00
CA GLY A 635 -8.26 -5.99 -12.07
C GLY A 635 -6.95 -6.78 -11.88
N ASP A 636 -5.85 -6.10 -11.55
CA ASP A 636 -4.55 -6.78 -11.28
C ASP A 636 -4.64 -7.73 -10.06
N ASN A 637 -5.55 -7.38 -9.14
CA ASN A 637 -5.92 -8.13 -7.95
C ASN A 637 -6.90 -9.30 -8.20
N ASP A 638 -7.32 -9.57 -9.45
CA ASP A 638 -8.19 -10.69 -9.77
C ASP A 638 -7.47 -12.03 -9.53
N VAL A 639 -7.92 -12.75 -8.51
CA VAL A 639 -7.62 -14.17 -8.31
C VAL A 639 -8.89 -14.95 -8.65
N ARG A 640 -8.92 -15.52 -9.86
CA ARG A 640 -10.06 -16.26 -10.41
C ARG A 640 -10.51 -17.42 -9.52
N HIS A 641 -9.54 -18.21 -9.04
CA HIS A 641 -9.76 -19.39 -8.20
C HIS A 641 -8.87 -19.30 -6.96
N ARG A 642 -9.47 -19.45 -5.77
CA ARG A 642 -8.73 -19.57 -4.51
C ARG A 642 -9.26 -20.72 -3.68
N PHE A 643 -8.38 -21.59 -3.24
CA PHE A 643 -8.67 -22.70 -2.33
C PHE A 643 -7.83 -22.55 -1.06
N THR A 644 -8.46 -22.67 0.11
CA THR A 644 -7.78 -22.78 1.39
C THR A 644 -8.27 -23.99 2.19
N LEU A 645 -7.33 -24.68 2.82
CA LEU A 645 -7.62 -25.74 3.80
C LEU A 645 -6.83 -25.44 5.07
N ALA A 646 -7.53 -25.38 6.20
CA ALA A 646 -6.95 -25.42 7.53
C ALA A 646 -7.43 -26.69 8.24
N LEU A 647 -6.50 -27.53 8.69
CA LEU A 647 -6.80 -28.78 9.40
C LEU A 647 -6.02 -28.80 10.72
N LEU A 648 -6.68 -29.25 11.80
CA LEU A 648 -6.06 -29.51 13.10
C LEU A 648 -6.43 -30.91 13.56
N ALA A 649 -5.42 -31.72 13.85
CA ALA A 649 -5.55 -33.06 14.43
C ALA A 649 -4.78 -33.15 15.76
N GLU A 650 -5.27 -33.98 16.66
CA GLU A 650 -4.63 -34.28 17.95
C GLU A 650 -4.45 -35.80 18.10
N THR A 651 -3.40 -36.22 18.80
CA THR A 651 -3.19 -37.66 19.07
C THR A 651 -4.08 -38.13 20.23
N PRO A 652 -4.77 -39.28 20.13
CA PRO A 652 -5.60 -39.81 21.21
C PRO A 652 -4.85 -40.03 22.52
N GLN A 653 -5.48 -39.72 23.66
CA GLN A 653 -4.85 -39.81 24.99
C GLN A 653 -4.50 -41.26 25.40
N GLN A 654 -5.20 -42.25 24.84
CA GLN A 654 -4.92 -43.67 25.04
C GLN A 654 -3.69 -44.19 24.26
N TRP A 655 -3.07 -43.39 23.39
CA TRP A 655 -1.83 -43.79 22.72
C TRP A 655 -0.64 -43.87 23.71
N PRO A 656 0.42 -44.64 23.39
CA PRO A 656 1.62 -44.72 24.22
C PRO A 656 2.21 -43.34 24.54
N ARG A 657 2.83 -43.19 25.72
CA ARG A 657 3.36 -41.89 26.22
C ARG A 657 4.30 -41.17 25.23
N LEU A 658 4.98 -41.90 24.34
CA LEU A 658 5.85 -41.30 23.32
C LEU A 658 5.09 -40.72 22.12
N LEU A 659 3.85 -41.16 21.86
CA LEU A 659 3.04 -40.84 20.68
C LEU A 659 1.79 -40.01 20.98
N ARG A 660 1.41 -39.83 22.25
CA ARG A 660 0.30 -38.96 22.65
C ARG A 660 0.75 -37.53 23.00
N ASP A 661 -0.23 -36.67 23.28
CA ASP A 661 -0.07 -35.25 23.66
C ASP A 661 0.50 -34.34 22.53
N PHE A 662 0.47 -34.83 21.28
CA PHE A 662 0.79 -34.05 20.09
C PHE A 662 -0.47 -33.44 19.45
N LYS A 663 -0.27 -32.27 18.82
CA LYS A 663 -1.21 -31.65 17.89
C LYS A 663 -0.48 -31.34 16.60
N ALA A 664 -1.06 -31.71 15.47
CA ALA A 664 -0.56 -31.38 14.14
C ALA A 664 -1.58 -30.48 13.44
N SER A 665 -1.11 -29.42 12.80
CA SER A 665 -1.94 -28.60 11.92
C SER A 665 -1.30 -28.42 10.55
N LEU A 666 -2.16 -28.38 9.54
CA LEU A 666 -1.84 -28.19 8.14
C LEU A 666 -2.58 -26.93 7.67
N LEU A 667 -1.87 -26.03 7.01
CA LEU A 667 -2.46 -24.96 6.20
C LEU A 667 -2.11 -25.24 4.74
N THR A 668 -3.01 -24.93 3.82
CA THR A 668 -2.77 -25.06 2.39
C THR A 668 -3.49 -23.93 1.68
N SER A 669 -2.77 -23.23 0.80
CA SER A 669 -3.25 -22.09 0.03
C SER A 669 -2.90 -22.31 -1.44
N LEU A 670 -3.93 -22.48 -2.29
CA LEU A 670 -3.77 -22.64 -3.74
C LEU A 670 -4.53 -21.52 -4.44
N GLN A 671 -3.89 -20.85 -5.39
CA GLN A 671 -4.47 -19.72 -6.12
C GLN A 671 -4.15 -19.83 -7.62
N SER A 672 -5.10 -19.48 -8.47
CA SER A 672 -4.83 -19.21 -9.89
C SER A 672 -3.86 -18.04 -10.04
N PRO A 673 -3.22 -17.87 -11.22
CA PRO A 673 -2.43 -16.68 -11.50
C PRO A 673 -3.20 -15.38 -11.29
N ARG A 674 -2.44 -14.32 -10.99
CA ARG A 674 -2.87 -12.93 -11.14
C ARG A 674 -2.65 -12.46 -12.58
N HIS A 675 -3.20 -11.31 -12.89
CA HIS A 675 -3.04 -10.64 -14.17
C HIS A 675 -2.06 -9.47 -14.07
N PHE A 676 -1.27 -9.27 -15.13
CA PHE A 676 -0.30 -8.18 -15.30
C PHE A 676 -0.58 -7.48 -16.63
N THR A 677 -0.22 -6.20 -16.69
CA THR A 677 -0.27 -5.40 -17.92
C THR A 677 1.09 -5.43 -18.60
N ILE A 678 1.12 -5.56 -19.92
CA ILE A 678 2.36 -5.45 -20.69
C ILE A 678 2.56 -3.98 -21.08
N ASN A 679 3.44 -3.30 -20.35
CA ASN A 679 3.75 -1.90 -20.59
C ASN A 679 4.87 -1.78 -21.64
N ALA A 680 4.85 -0.71 -22.42
CA ALA A 680 5.88 -0.41 -23.40
C ALA A 680 7.10 0.23 -22.72
N ALA A 681 8.30 -0.19 -23.11
CA ALA A 681 9.55 0.32 -22.54
C ALA A 681 10.32 1.25 -23.51
N PRO A 682 11.23 2.11 -22.99
CA PRO A 682 12.18 2.86 -23.82
C PRO A 682 12.98 1.95 -24.77
N PRO A 683 13.31 2.41 -25.99
CA PRO A 683 13.36 3.81 -26.42
C PRO A 683 12.03 4.39 -26.95
N GLN A 684 10.96 3.60 -27.04
CA GLN A 684 9.68 4.02 -27.65
C GLN A 684 8.52 4.10 -26.65
N GLY A 685 8.80 4.10 -25.34
CA GLY A 685 7.82 4.02 -24.25
C GLY A 685 6.86 5.21 -24.08
N ASP A 686 6.74 6.07 -25.10
CA ASP A 686 5.75 7.16 -25.26
C ASP A 686 5.02 6.89 -26.59
N LEU A 687 4.38 5.71 -26.69
CA LEU A 687 3.73 5.19 -27.90
C LEU A 687 2.51 6.02 -28.29
N ASN A 688 1.78 6.55 -27.31
CA ASN A 688 0.69 7.50 -27.53
C ASN A 688 1.21 8.95 -27.65
N ASN A 689 2.48 9.24 -27.40
CA ASN A 689 3.09 10.57 -27.42
C ASN A 689 2.33 11.62 -26.56
N ASP A 690 1.71 11.17 -25.45
CA ASP A 690 1.02 12.02 -24.47
C ASP A 690 1.98 12.64 -23.44
N GLY A 691 3.24 12.16 -23.42
CA GLY A 691 4.26 12.61 -22.50
C GLY A 691 4.19 12.00 -21.11
N PHE A 692 3.58 10.83 -20.94
CA PHE A 692 3.42 10.15 -19.67
C PHE A 692 3.67 8.65 -19.79
N THR A 693 4.92 8.30 -20.10
CA THR A 693 5.44 6.94 -20.38
C THR A 693 5.20 5.84 -19.33
N PHE A 694 4.52 6.10 -18.22
CA PHE A 694 4.42 5.16 -17.10
C PHE A 694 3.32 4.11 -17.28
N ASN A 695 2.23 4.45 -17.97
CA ASN A 695 1.06 3.60 -18.21
C ASN A 695 0.86 3.23 -19.69
N ASP A 696 1.84 3.55 -20.54
CA ASP A 696 1.83 3.24 -21.96
C ASP A 696 1.95 1.74 -22.20
N ARG A 697 1.12 1.22 -23.11
CA ARG A 697 0.99 -0.23 -23.34
C ARG A 697 1.26 -0.59 -24.78
N MET A 698 1.84 -1.78 -24.95
CA MET A 698 1.99 -2.41 -26.25
C MET A 698 0.68 -2.39 -27.04
N ASP A 699 0.77 -2.24 -28.36
CA ASP A 699 -0.40 -1.99 -29.19
C ASP A 699 -1.33 -3.20 -29.23
N ASN A 700 -2.63 -2.93 -29.42
CA ASN A 700 -3.68 -3.95 -29.53
C ASN A 700 -3.83 -4.89 -28.31
N LEU A 701 -3.35 -4.49 -27.11
CA LEU A 701 -3.60 -5.19 -25.84
C LEU A 701 -4.46 -4.39 -24.86
N PRO A 702 -5.44 -5.01 -24.18
CA PRO A 702 -6.10 -4.42 -23.02
C PRO A 702 -5.20 -4.52 -21.77
N ARG A 703 -5.50 -3.72 -20.75
CA ARG A 703 -4.90 -3.85 -19.41
C ARG A 703 -5.06 -5.29 -18.89
N ASN A 704 -4.08 -5.76 -18.12
CA ASN A 704 -4.17 -7.02 -17.37
C ASN A 704 -4.40 -8.26 -18.27
N SER A 705 -3.74 -8.28 -19.42
CA SER A 705 -3.81 -9.32 -20.45
C SER A 705 -2.82 -10.49 -20.24
N TYR A 706 -1.77 -10.32 -19.45
CA TYR A 706 -0.71 -11.31 -19.22
C TYR A 706 -0.91 -12.05 -17.90
N LEU A 707 -0.92 -13.39 -17.91
CA LEU A 707 -1.10 -14.20 -16.71
C LEU A 707 0.22 -14.49 -15.99
N GLY A 708 0.28 -14.36 -14.67
CA GLY A 708 1.44 -14.74 -13.86
C GLY A 708 1.64 -16.25 -13.67
N ASP A 709 2.47 -16.61 -12.68
CA ASP A 709 2.53 -17.98 -12.16
C ASP A 709 1.37 -18.27 -11.18
N SER A 710 1.06 -19.55 -10.97
CA SER A 710 0.12 -19.99 -9.95
C SER A 710 0.80 -20.12 -8.58
N TYR A 711 0.13 -19.65 -7.53
CA TYR A 711 0.64 -19.72 -6.16
C TYR A 711 0.15 -21.01 -5.48
N TYR A 712 1.10 -21.82 -5.00
CA TYR A 712 0.83 -23.01 -4.19
C TYR A 712 1.71 -23.04 -2.96
N ASP A 713 1.09 -23.05 -1.79
CA ASP A 713 1.77 -23.08 -0.51
C ASP A 713 1.13 -24.08 0.47
N VAL A 714 1.97 -24.70 1.29
CA VAL A 714 1.60 -25.71 2.28
C VAL A 714 2.49 -25.57 3.51
N ASP A 715 1.88 -25.17 4.62
CA ASP A 715 2.54 -25.04 5.91
C ASP A 715 2.14 -26.17 6.86
N VAL A 716 3.08 -26.66 7.65
CA VAL A 716 2.84 -27.70 8.67
C VAL A 716 3.40 -27.26 10.01
N ARG A 717 2.59 -27.41 11.05
CA ARG A 717 3.02 -27.26 12.45
C ARG A 717 2.80 -28.56 13.22
N LEU A 718 3.82 -29.00 13.93
CA LEU A 718 3.72 -30.04 14.95
C LEU A 718 4.01 -29.40 16.32
N GLN A 719 3.17 -29.67 17.31
CA GLN A 719 3.36 -29.18 18.67
C GLN A 719 3.06 -30.25 19.71
N ARG A 720 3.70 -30.18 20.87
CA ARG A 720 3.52 -31.11 21.99
C ARG A 720 3.40 -30.35 23.30
N GLU A 721 2.41 -30.72 24.11
CA GLU A 721 2.29 -30.26 25.50
C GLU A 721 3.17 -31.13 26.42
N ILE A 722 3.93 -30.47 27.30
CA ILE A 722 4.88 -31.08 28.23
C ILE A 722 4.54 -30.58 29.65
N PRO A 723 3.84 -31.38 30.48
CA PRO A 723 3.56 -30.99 31.87
C PRO A 723 4.84 -31.07 32.71
N PHE A 724 5.20 -29.96 33.37
CA PHE A 724 6.27 -29.94 34.37
C PHE A 724 5.70 -30.11 35.78
N THR A 725 4.59 -29.45 36.06
CA THR A 725 3.77 -29.62 37.28
C THR A 725 2.28 -29.53 36.92
N GLU A 726 1.40 -29.63 37.90
CA GLU A 726 -0.05 -29.42 37.69
C GLU A 726 -0.39 -28.00 37.19
N ARG A 727 0.45 -27.01 37.52
CA ARG A 727 0.25 -25.59 37.17
C ARG A 727 1.14 -25.11 36.04
N VAL A 728 2.33 -25.70 35.89
CA VAL A 728 3.35 -25.27 34.92
C VAL A 728 3.43 -26.25 33.75
N LYS A 729 3.17 -25.74 32.54
CA LYS A 729 3.11 -26.52 31.30
C LYS A 729 3.94 -25.88 30.19
N GLY A 730 4.86 -26.64 29.61
CA GLY A 730 5.55 -26.30 28.38
C GLY A 730 4.75 -26.70 27.14
N ILE A 731 4.92 -25.96 26.06
CA ILE A 731 4.46 -26.30 24.71
C ILE A 731 5.66 -26.08 23.79
N ALA A 732 6.20 -27.16 23.25
CA ALA A 732 7.22 -27.10 22.20
C ALA A 732 6.54 -27.21 20.84
N SER A 733 6.96 -26.43 19.84
CA SER A 733 6.50 -26.61 18.47
C SER A 733 7.57 -26.40 17.41
N PHE A 734 7.36 -27.09 16.30
CA PHE A 734 8.17 -27.14 15.09
C PHE A 734 7.24 -26.79 13.93
N GLU A 735 7.61 -25.79 13.15
CA GLU A 735 6.84 -25.25 12.04
C GLU A 735 7.69 -25.27 10.78
N VAL A 736 7.11 -25.70 9.66
CA VAL A 736 7.70 -25.64 8.33
C VAL A 736 6.75 -24.86 7.44
N PHE A 737 7.22 -23.73 6.94
CA PHE A 737 6.50 -22.90 5.97
C PHE A 737 6.97 -23.25 4.56
N ASN A 738 6.08 -23.25 3.56
CA ASN A 738 6.39 -23.69 2.20
C ASN A 738 7.10 -25.06 2.19
N LEU A 739 6.43 -26.09 2.73
CA LEU A 739 6.97 -27.44 2.97
C LEU A 739 7.71 -28.04 1.77
N PHE A 740 7.16 -27.84 0.56
CA PHE A 740 7.69 -28.37 -0.69
C PHE A 740 8.81 -27.52 -1.31
N ASN A 741 9.14 -26.37 -0.72
CA ASN A 741 10.13 -25.41 -1.23
C ASN A 741 9.85 -25.00 -2.69
N ARG A 742 8.59 -24.73 -3.01
CA ARG A 742 8.21 -24.20 -4.32
C ARG A 742 8.58 -22.73 -4.39
N ALA A 743 9.24 -22.33 -5.48
CA ALA A 743 9.29 -20.92 -5.87
C ALA A 743 7.89 -20.50 -6.33
N ASN A 744 7.24 -19.61 -5.58
CA ASN A 744 5.98 -18.98 -5.98
C ASN A 744 6.31 -17.58 -6.48
N VAL A 745 6.30 -17.38 -7.80
CA VAL A 745 6.55 -16.07 -8.41
C VAL A 745 5.31 -15.20 -8.23
N GLU A 746 5.43 -14.08 -7.50
CA GLU A 746 4.31 -13.15 -7.27
C GLU A 746 4.41 -11.87 -8.11
N GLU A 747 5.59 -11.57 -8.66
CA GLU A 747 5.83 -10.43 -9.55
C GLU A 747 6.86 -10.80 -10.62
N ILE A 748 6.64 -10.29 -11.84
CA ILE A 748 7.43 -10.57 -13.03
C ILE A 748 7.76 -9.27 -13.76
N ASP A 749 8.84 -9.26 -14.52
CA ASP A 749 9.08 -8.18 -15.46
C ASP A 749 8.03 -8.22 -16.57
N HIS A 750 7.35 -7.10 -16.73
CA HIS A 750 6.22 -6.91 -17.64
C HIS A 750 6.41 -5.66 -18.51
N LEU A 751 7.59 -5.05 -18.46
CA LEU A 751 8.06 -4.09 -19.45
C LEU A 751 8.50 -4.85 -20.71
N TYR A 752 7.94 -4.51 -21.87
CA TYR A 752 8.36 -5.07 -23.15
C TYR A 752 9.16 -4.02 -23.93
N VAL A 753 10.44 -4.29 -24.17
CA VAL A 753 11.27 -3.47 -25.07
C VAL A 753 10.99 -3.90 -26.51
N THR A 754 10.44 -3.00 -27.32
CA THR A 754 10.27 -3.19 -28.76
C THR A 754 11.12 -2.17 -29.53
N PRO A 755 11.60 -2.50 -30.75
CA PRO A 755 12.08 -1.53 -31.73
C PRO A 755 10.95 -0.98 -32.63
N SER A 756 9.70 -1.45 -32.48
CA SER A 756 8.56 -1.02 -33.31
C SER A 756 7.97 0.33 -32.87
N PRO A 757 7.98 1.37 -33.72
CA PRO A 757 7.44 2.69 -33.40
C PRO A 757 5.90 2.73 -33.28
N VAL A 758 5.23 1.60 -33.54
CA VAL A 758 3.77 1.44 -33.37
C VAL A 758 3.45 0.42 -32.27
N GLY A 759 4.38 0.12 -31.36
CA GLY A 759 4.13 -0.75 -30.21
C GLY A 759 3.86 -2.22 -30.56
N ALA A 760 4.27 -2.68 -31.74
CA ALA A 760 4.06 -4.07 -32.15
C ALA A 760 5.04 -5.04 -31.47
N PHE A 761 4.57 -6.26 -31.21
CA PHE A 761 5.38 -7.37 -30.72
C PHE A 761 6.32 -7.88 -31.82
N VAL A 762 7.57 -7.44 -31.77
CA VAL A 762 8.65 -7.89 -32.66
C VAL A 762 9.91 -8.22 -31.84
N ASP A 763 10.80 -9.00 -32.42
CA ASP A 763 12.13 -9.31 -31.89
C ASP A 763 13.10 -8.11 -32.08
N PRO A 764 14.35 -8.17 -31.57
CA PRO A 764 15.34 -7.09 -31.75
C PRO A 764 15.72 -6.80 -33.21
N LEU A 765 15.36 -7.68 -34.16
CA LEU A 765 15.61 -7.52 -35.60
C LEU A 765 14.37 -7.01 -36.35
N GLY A 766 13.24 -6.78 -35.66
CA GLY A 766 11.98 -6.33 -36.23
C GLY A 766 11.08 -7.44 -36.80
N ASN A 767 11.41 -8.72 -36.59
CA ASN A 767 10.55 -9.83 -37.01
C ASN A 767 9.35 -9.97 -36.04
N PRO A 768 8.11 -10.19 -36.51
CA PRO A 768 6.96 -10.44 -35.63
C PRO A 768 7.17 -11.63 -34.69
N VAL A 769 6.87 -11.44 -33.41
CA VAL A 769 6.83 -12.52 -32.40
C VAL A 769 5.42 -12.73 -31.87
N PRO A 770 5.10 -13.91 -31.30
CA PRO A 770 3.80 -14.13 -30.67
C PRO A 770 3.53 -13.14 -29.55
N VAL A 771 2.28 -12.70 -29.41
CA VAL A 771 1.84 -11.84 -28.31
C VAL A 771 1.88 -12.64 -27.00
N PRO A 772 2.63 -12.21 -25.96
CA PRO A 772 2.70 -12.93 -24.68
C PRO A 772 1.33 -13.11 -24.02
N GLN A 773 1.08 -14.28 -23.44
CA GLN A 773 -0.18 -14.65 -22.78
C GLN A 773 -0.01 -15.06 -21.33
N ARG A 774 1.11 -15.72 -20.98
CA ARG A 774 1.40 -16.18 -19.61
C ARG A 774 2.89 -16.25 -19.28
N PHE A 775 3.19 -16.21 -17.98
CA PHE A 775 4.51 -16.51 -17.44
C PHE A 775 5.01 -17.86 -17.93
N GLY A 776 6.25 -17.89 -18.41
CA GLY A 776 6.85 -19.07 -19.04
C GLY A 776 6.64 -19.18 -20.56
N ASP A 777 6.07 -18.18 -21.24
CA ASP A 777 6.03 -18.15 -22.71
C ASP A 777 7.42 -17.99 -23.36
N HIS A 778 8.46 -17.64 -22.58
CA HIS A 778 9.88 -17.54 -23.00
C HIS A 778 10.13 -16.65 -24.24
N ILE A 779 9.40 -15.54 -24.33
CA ILE A 779 9.50 -14.58 -25.44
C ILE A 779 10.69 -13.64 -25.21
N SER A 780 11.51 -13.45 -26.24
CA SER A 780 12.63 -12.50 -26.21
C SER A 780 12.15 -11.11 -26.64
N ASP A 781 12.22 -10.15 -25.73
CA ASP A 781 12.09 -8.73 -26.02
C ASP A 781 13.45 -8.12 -26.39
N GLY A 782 13.48 -6.81 -26.66
CA GLY A 782 14.68 -6.04 -27.00
C GLY A 782 15.82 -6.12 -25.96
N ASN A 783 15.53 -6.45 -24.70
CA ASN A 783 16.49 -6.50 -23.60
C ASN A 783 16.63 -7.89 -22.94
N GLY A 784 15.84 -8.88 -23.38
CA GLY A 784 15.85 -10.25 -22.84
C GLY A 784 15.40 -10.39 -21.38
N GLY A 785 14.74 -9.35 -20.83
CA GLY A 785 14.28 -9.29 -19.43
C GLY A 785 12.81 -9.65 -19.25
N PHE A 786 11.99 -9.49 -20.30
CA PHE A 786 10.55 -9.67 -20.21
C PHE A 786 10.16 -11.08 -19.71
N GLY A 787 9.25 -11.13 -18.75
CA GLY A 787 8.78 -12.36 -18.12
C GLY A 787 9.72 -12.96 -17.06
N ALA A 788 10.87 -12.36 -16.76
CA ALA A 788 11.73 -12.79 -15.66
C ALA A 788 11.08 -12.54 -14.28
N PRO A 789 11.25 -13.40 -13.26
CA PRO A 789 10.75 -13.14 -11.91
C PRO A 789 11.41 -11.91 -11.25
N LYS A 790 10.60 -10.91 -10.85
CA LYS A 790 11.03 -9.78 -10.01
C LYS A 790 10.89 -10.09 -8.52
N PHE A 791 9.78 -10.72 -8.13
CA PHE A 791 9.54 -11.13 -6.74
C PHE A 791 9.09 -12.58 -6.64
N VAL A 792 9.67 -13.30 -5.70
CA VAL A 792 9.33 -14.69 -5.36
C VAL A 792 9.05 -14.75 -3.87
N ALA A 793 7.94 -15.36 -3.49
CA ALA A 793 7.57 -15.60 -2.11
C ALA A 793 8.69 -16.36 -1.36
N PRO A 794 8.77 -16.27 -0.02
CA PRO A 794 9.83 -16.92 0.74
C PRO A 794 10.00 -18.41 0.41
N ALA A 795 11.25 -18.83 0.24
CA ALA A 795 11.64 -20.24 0.20
C ALA A 795 11.27 -20.94 1.51
N ARG A 796 11.41 -22.27 1.57
CA ARG A 796 11.03 -23.05 2.76
C ARG A 796 11.72 -22.53 4.02
N GLN A 797 10.93 -22.25 5.05
CA GLN A 797 11.41 -21.75 6.34
C GLN A 797 11.11 -22.77 7.44
N ILE A 798 12.02 -22.92 8.41
CA ILE A 798 11.79 -23.78 9.58
C ILE A 798 11.88 -22.95 10.85
N GLN A 799 10.79 -22.91 11.62
CA GLN A 799 10.70 -22.16 12.87
C GLN A 799 10.54 -23.10 14.06
N LEU A 800 11.28 -22.81 15.12
CA LEU A 800 11.17 -23.49 16.41
C LEU A 800 10.52 -22.54 17.41
N SER A 801 9.69 -23.03 18.31
CA SER A 801 9.22 -22.21 19.42
C SER A 801 8.98 -23.01 20.69
N PHE A 802 9.15 -22.34 21.82
CA PHE A 802 8.78 -22.86 23.13
C PHE A 802 7.93 -21.85 23.88
N ARG A 803 6.83 -22.30 24.49
CA ARG A 803 5.98 -21.51 25.38
C ARG A 803 5.85 -22.21 26.72
N ILE A 804 6.02 -21.48 27.81
CA ILE A 804 5.68 -21.93 29.15
C ILE A 804 4.43 -21.19 29.63
N ASN A 805 3.49 -21.90 30.25
CA ASN A 805 2.33 -21.35 30.95
C ASN A 805 2.44 -21.72 32.43
N PHE A 806 2.05 -20.81 33.34
CA PHE A 806 2.19 -20.95 34.79
C PHE A 806 1.09 -20.22 35.58
#